data_AF-A0A969E0H0-F1
#
_entry.id   AF-A0A969E0H0-F1
#
_cell.length_a   1.000
_cell.length_b   1.000
_cell.length_c   1.000
_cell.angle_alpha   90.00
_cell.angle_beta   90.00
_cell.angle_gamma   90.00
#
_symmetry.space_group_name_H-M   'P 1'
#
loop_
_entity.id
_entity.type
_entity.pdbx_description
1 polymer ?
#
loop_
_entity_poly.entity_id
_entity_poly.type
_entity_poly.pdbx_seq_one_letter_code
_entity_poly.pdbx_strand_id
1 'polypeptide(L)'
;PGPPPSPPLRKQATDRSQPEAMSAQELAGLKDPLFNLLLKDRANLSKATSLAGITQQLQPAQQNVFVVDERIADPAPRLGNSPASRRAVLTFEGQTQGEELRENVALSVFFNAEAFPSITEIEAMAWDDGAGKFNYYKLDRSSGEAQPSWKFRGDSRDADLLSTTARANTCMACHINGGMVMKEFKAPWINWHSSDFDAAYLRGSSRNAWPVAKAANSPLRDLRGAQELEFAVESANARLNQRLIAALARANPGTGANGGRTVTDVKRLLKPLFVSTEFNLMSSFANSPNHPFGPAGAGSGFSSLDIPLSFFLNDTLLARDLNVAAFELFDIGRMSDREYQTLLRRGSTSLNGQFPGDSQFAWLTPEASAIDNTYIRQLIEQEILPRSFVAAVMAVDLENPVFSSDRERLWSAANILPTQFKTGPNGDLTAQTIANLKRLSPTSTSPEGQFLAALQSRDPVQFLQARVDRYVQQEKRRLGDAKVRPEELARLYRKLLERRQQVAANPVQTHLIESPLLFPKASVAALPVQVAEPAPVSRPTLRRGDRGDSVVALQKLLLQAGVLSGPADGDFGPGTERAVVALQRSRGLAADGVAGPATWAALMAPKQRPLLRLGDRGDGVVELQQLLQKLGLLQGLADGDFGPITQRAVIAAQRRFGLEADGVVGPATWAKLVA
;
A
#
# COMPACT_ATOMS: atom_id res chain seq x y z
N PRO A 1 -22.92 -39.13 -38.25
CA PRO A 1 -22.50 -37.70 -38.27
C PRO A 1 -22.28 -37.21 -36.84
N GLY A 2 -21.02 -36.93 -36.47
CA GLY A 2 -20.73 -36.28 -35.19
C GLY A 2 -21.35 -34.88 -35.13
N PRO A 3 -21.49 -34.30 -33.92
CA PRO A 3 -21.88 -32.89 -33.82
C PRO A 3 -20.89 -32.03 -34.61
N PRO A 4 -21.37 -30.96 -35.28
CA PRO A 4 -20.48 -30.03 -35.98
C PRO A 4 -19.43 -29.47 -35.00
N PRO A 5 -18.19 -29.22 -35.46
CA PRO A 5 -17.16 -28.64 -34.62
C PRO A 5 -17.63 -27.30 -34.05
N SER A 6 -17.34 -27.06 -32.77
CA SER A 6 -17.67 -25.78 -32.14
C SER A 6 -16.92 -24.65 -32.87
N PRO A 7 -17.55 -23.49 -33.10
CA PRO A 7 -16.85 -22.35 -33.67
C PRO A 7 -15.66 -21.97 -32.77
N PRO A 8 -14.52 -21.52 -33.36
CA PRO A 8 -13.34 -21.13 -32.59
C PRO A 8 -13.66 -19.97 -31.64
N LEU A 9 -12.84 -19.83 -30.60
CA LEU A 9 -12.90 -18.69 -29.69
C LEU A 9 -12.80 -17.38 -30.48
N ARG A 10 -13.60 -16.40 -30.08
CA ARG A 10 -13.61 -15.07 -30.67
C ARG A 10 -12.81 -14.09 -29.83
N LYS A 11 -12.25 -13.07 -30.47
CA LYS A 11 -11.65 -11.91 -29.80
C LYS A 11 -12.57 -10.70 -29.94
N GLN A 12 -12.57 -9.85 -28.94
CA GLN A 12 -13.28 -8.58 -28.96
C GLN A 12 -12.44 -7.57 -28.17
N ALA A 13 -11.80 -6.65 -28.86
CA ALA A 13 -10.83 -5.75 -28.22
C ALA A 13 -11.50 -4.76 -27.25
N THR A 14 -12.69 -4.27 -27.60
CA THR A 14 -13.47 -3.34 -26.77
C THR A 14 -14.93 -3.77 -26.70
N ASP A 15 -15.65 -3.37 -25.65
CA ASP A 15 -17.09 -3.67 -25.47
C ASP A 15 -17.96 -3.20 -26.65
N ARG A 16 -17.47 -2.26 -27.46
CA ARG A 16 -18.17 -1.66 -28.60
C ARG A 16 -17.78 -2.27 -29.95
N SER A 17 -16.67 -3.00 -30.02
CA SER A 17 -16.19 -3.62 -31.25
C SER A 17 -16.98 -4.89 -31.60
N GLN A 18 -17.05 -5.24 -32.88
CA GLN A 18 -17.65 -6.51 -33.30
C GLN A 18 -16.73 -7.68 -32.93
N PRO A 19 -17.25 -8.80 -32.39
CA PRO A 19 -16.45 -9.98 -32.14
C PRO A 19 -15.94 -10.62 -33.44
N GLU A 20 -14.66 -10.98 -33.47
CA GLU A 20 -13.99 -11.60 -34.62
C GLU A 20 -13.48 -12.98 -34.26
N ALA A 21 -13.45 -13.91 -35.21
CA ALA A 21 -12.83 -15.22 -35.00
C ALA A 21 -11.31 -15.06 -34.78
N MET A 22 -10.76 -15.74 -33.78
CA MET A 22 -9.31 -15.80 -33.61
C MET A 22 -8.71 -16.73 -34.66
N SER A 23 -7.58 -16.32 -35.22
CA SER A 23 -6.79 -17.15 -36.14
C SER A 23 -6.16 -18.35 -35.41
N ALA A 24 -5.78 -19.38 -36.15
CA ALA A 24 -5.09 -20.54 -35.60
C ALA A 24 -3.78 -20.16 -34.89
N GLN A 25 -3.07 -19.14 -35.39
CA GLN A 25 -1.84 -18.64 -34.77
C GLN A 25 -2.12 -17.94 -33.43
N GLU A 26 -3.18 -17.13 -33.35
CA GLU A 26 -3.57 -16.48 -32.09
C GLU A 26 -4.00 -17.51 -31.04
N LEU A 27 -4.78 -18.53 -31.45
CA LEU A 27 -5.20 -19.62 -30.58
C LEU A 27 -4.01 -20.45 -30.08
N ALA A 28 -3.02 -20.74 -30.95
CA ALA A 28 -1.79 -21.43 -30.56
C ALA A 28 -0.92 -20.64 -29.58
N GLY A 29 -1.13 -19.32 -29.50
CA GLY A 29 -0.46 -18.42 -28.56
C GLY A 29 -1.13 -18.32 -27.18
N LEU A 30 -2.28 -18.96 -26.96
CA LEU A 30 -2.94 -19.04 -25.65
C LEU A 30 -2.58 -20.37 -24.99
N LYS A 31 -1.98 -20.33 -23.81
CA LYS A 31 -1.55 -21.53 -23.07
C LYS A 31 -1.94 -21.51 -21.60
N ASP A 32 -2.81 -20.60 -21.19
CA ASP A 32 -3.32 -20.59 -19.82
C ASP A 32 -4.32 -21.73 -19.56
N PRO A 33 -4.52 -22.13 -18.29
CA PRO A 33 -5.41 -23.24 -17.95
C PRO A 33 -6.86 -23.04 -18.35
N LEU A 34 -7.38 -21.80 -18.33
CA LEU A 34 -8.76 -21.53 -18.73
C LEU A 34 -8.94 -21.83 -20.23
N PHE A 35 -8.00 -21.39 -21.06
CA PHE A 35 -8.03 -21.73 -22.47
C PHE A 35 -7.91 -23.23 -22.70
N ASN A 36 -6.91 -23.88 -22.10
CA ASN A 36 -6.60 -25.29 -22.36
C ASN A 36 -7.70 -26.25 -21.88
N LEU A 37 -8.32 -25.98 -20.73
CA LEU A 37 -9.35 -26.85 -20.14
C LEU A 37 -10.77 -26.56 -20.64
N LEU A 38 -11.06 -25.31 -20.99
CA LEU A 38 -12.43 -24.86 -21.28
C LEU A 38 -12.60 -24.30 -22.69
N LEU A 39 -11.76 -23.36 -23.13
CA LEU A 39 -12.09 -22.54 -24.31
C LEU A 39 -11.59 -23.13 -25.63
N LYS A 40 -10.55 -23.96 -25.61
CA LYS A 40 -9.91 -24.52 -26.81
C LYS A 40 -10.88 -25.26 -27.72
N ASP A 41 -11.71 -26.13 -27.14
CA ASP A 41 -12.63 -27.00 -27.90
C ASP A 41 -14.13 -26.73 -27.61
N ARG A 42 -14.44 -25.86 -26.63
CA ARG A 42 -15.80 -25.77 -26.05
C ARG A 42 -16.28 -24.35 -25.76
N ALA A 43 -15.67 -23.32 -26.35
CA ALA A 43 -15.99 -21.91 -26.09
C ALA A 43 -17.47 -21.52 -26.26
N ASN A 44 -18.24 -22.25 -27.09
CA ASN A 44 -19.65 -21.96 -27.41
C ASN A 44 -20.63 -23.06 -26.94
N LEU A 45 -20.20 -24.03 -26.13
CA LEU A 45 -21.10 -25.04 -25.60
C LEU A 45 -21.94 -24.47 -24.45
N SER A 46 -23.22 -24.83 -24.37
CA SER A 46 -24.15 -24.41 -23.30
C SER A 46 -23.66 -24.74 -21.89
N LYS A 47 -22.79 -25.76 -21.74
CA LYS A 47 -22.15 -26.06 -20.46
C LYS A 47 -21.08 -25.01 -20.09
N ALA A 48 -20.34 -24.48 -21.07
CA ALA A 48 -19.32 -23.45 -20.86
C ALA A 48 -19.92 -22.05 -20.59
N THR A 49 -21.24 -21.89 -20.71
CA THR A 49 -21.94 -20.62 -20.46
C THR A 49 -22.63 -20.57 -19.09
N SER A 50 -22.45 -21.58 -18.24
CA SER A 50 -22.95 -21.62 -16.87
C SER A 50 -21.81 -21.86 -15.90
N LEU A 51 -21.85 -21.25 -14.71
CA LEU A 51 -20.80 -21.47 -13.72
C LEU A 51 -20.64 -22.96 -13.37
N ALA A 52 -21.75 -23.68 -13.18
CA ALA A 52 -21.71 -25.11 -12.89
C ALA A 52 -20.99 -25.92 -13.98
N GLY A 53 -21.26 -25.63 -15.25
CA GLY A 53 -20.59 -26.31 -16.35
C GLY A 53 -19.17 -25.81 -16.63
N ILE A 54 -18.80 -24.60 -16.21
CA ILE A 54 -17.41 -24.12 -16.16
C ILE A 54 -16.63 -24.90 -15.09
N THR A 55 -17.11 -24.91 -13.84
CA THR A 55 -16.47 -25.64 -12.73
C THR A 55 -16.37 -27.13 -13.03
N GLN A 56 -17.40 -27.74 -13.64
CA GLN A 56 -17.36 -29.14 -14.06
C GLN A 56 -16.25 -29.44 -15.07
N GLN A 57 -15.86 -28.48 -15.90
CA GLN A 57 -14.80 -28.65 -16.90
C GLN A 57 -13.42 -28.37 -16.34
N LEU A 58 -13.29 -27.36 -15.46
CA LEU A 58 -12.06 -27.10 -14.73
C LEU A 58 -11.71 -28.24 -13.75
N GLN A 59 -12.72 -28.95 -13.22
CA GLN A 59 -12.58 -30.05 -12.26
C GLN A 59 -11.62 -29.73 -11.08
N PRO A 60 -11.74 -28.57 -10.44
CA PRO A 60 -10.83 -28.19 -9.37
C PRO A 60 -10.97 -29.15 -8.18
N ALA A 61 -9.88 -29.37 -7.45
CA ALA A 61 -9.93 -30.02 -6.14
C ALA A 61 -10.65 -29.14 -5.12
N GLN A 62 -10.49 -27.83 -5.22
CA GLN A 62 -11.14 -26.84 -4.37
C GLN A 62 -11.52 -25.58 -5.16
N GLN A 63 -12.71 -25.05 -4.86
CA GLN A 63 -13.18 -23.77 -5.38
C GLN A 63 -13.33 -22.80 -4.20
N ASN A 64 -12.68 -21.64 -4.29
CA ASN A 64 -12.79 -20.57 -3.30
C ASN A 64 -13.70 -19.48 -3.84
N VAL A 65 -14.61 -18.97 -3.01
CA VAL A 65 -15.55 -17.89 -3.38
C VAL A 65 -15.36 -16.73 -2.41
N PHE A 66 -14.90 -15.60 -2.97
CA PHE A 66 -14.70 -14.35 -2.25
C PHE A 66 -15.73 -13.36 -2.73
N VAL A 67 -16.47 -12.74 -1.82
CA VAL A 67 -17.37 -11.67 -2.22
C VAL A 67 -16.57 -10.35 -2.18
N VAL A 68 -16.75 -9.45 -3.16
CA VAL A 68 -15.90 -8.24 -3.33
C VAL A 68 -16.65 -6.94 -3.67
N ASP A 69 -17.94 -6.79 -3.36
CA ASP A 69 -18.73 -5.58 -3.69
C ASP A 69 -18.73 -4.53 -2.57
N GLU A 70 -18.58 -3.25 -2.89
CA GLU A 70 -18.46 -2.19 -1.87
C GLU A 70 -19.79 -1.89 -1.14
N ARG A 71 -20.94 -2.43 -1.58
CA ARG A 71 -22.27 -2.21 -0.99
C ARG A 71 -22.73 -3.29 0.00
N ILE A 72 -21.85 -4.14 0.52
CA ILE A 72 -22.29 -5.21 1.43
C ILE A 72 -22.92 -4.70 2.72
N ALA A 73 -22.54 -3.52 3.23
CA ALA A 73 -23.20 -2.98 4.42
C ALA A 73 -24.69 -2.76 4.26
N ASP A 74 -25.21 -2.64 3.04
CA ASP A 74 -26.65 -2.71 2.84
C ASP A 74 -27.08 -4.20 2.85
N PRO A 75 -27.66 -4.73 3.94
CA PRO A 75 -28.07 -6.12 3.96
C PRO A 75 -29.39 -6.33 3.19
N ALA A 76 -30.00 -5.28 2.64
CA ALA A 76 -31.29 -5.38 1.98
C ALA A 76 -31.22 -6.36 0.80
N PRO A 77 -32.11 -7.36 0.74
CA PRO A 77 -32.17 -8.29 -0.40
C PRO A 77 -32.74 -7.62 -1.66
N ARG A 78 -33.29 -6.41 -1.54
CA ARG A 78 -33.90 -5.67 -2.65
C ARG A 78 -33.49 -4.20 -2.61
N LEU A 79 -33.22 -3.66 -3.80
CA LEU A 79 -33.06 -2.24 -4.05
C LEU A 79 -34.29 -1.78 -4.83
N GLY A 80 -35.23 -1.13 -4.14
CA GLY A 80 -36.57 -0.86 -4.68
C GLY A 80 -37.30 -2.16 -5.04
N ASN A 81 -37.74 -2.28 -6.30
CA ASN A 81 -38.44 -3.46 -6.80
C ASN A 81 -37.51 -4.55 -7.36
N SER A 82 -36.20 -4.32 -7.40
CA SER A 82 -35.23 -5.26 -7.99
C SER A 82 -34.43 -6.01 -6.91
N PRO A 83 -34.06 -7.28 -7.13
CA PRO A 83 -33.09 -7.96 -6.28
C PRO A 83 -31.79 -7.18 -6.20
N ALA A 84 -31.25 -7.04 -4.99
CA ALA A 84 -29.93 -6.44 -4.79
C ALA A 84 -28.86 -7.34 -5.42
N SER A 85 -27.88 -6.74 -6.11
CA SER A 85 -26.78 -7.46 -6.79
C SER A 85 -25.44 -7.19 -6.09
N ARG A 86 -24.55 -8.19 -6.11
CA ARG A 86 -23.19 -8.18 -5.57
C ARG A 86 -22.24 -8.86 -6.56
N ARG A 87 -20.93 -8.65 -6.35
CA ARG A 87 -19.84 -9.27 -7.11
C ARG A 87 -19.08 -10.28 -6.25
N ALA A 88 -18.68 -11.38 -6.85
CA ALA A 88 -17.79 -12.36 -6.25
C ALA A 88 -16.63 -12.70 -7.20
N VAL A 89 -15.46 -12.98 -6.63
CA VAL A 89 -14.30 -13.55 -7.30
C VAL A 89 -14.17 -15.02 -6.90
N LEU A 90 -14.04 -15.89 -7.90
CA LEU A 90 -13.80 -17.31 -7.71
C LEU A 90 -12.37 -17.64 -8.13
N THR A 91 -11.68 -18.40 -7.30
CA THR A 91 -10.38 -19.00 -7.65
C THR A 91 -10.44 -20.51 -7.46
N PHE A 92 -9.47 -21.22 -8.03
CA PHE A 92 -9.50 -22.66 -8.13
C PHE A 92 -8.16 -23.25 -7.73
N GLU A 93 -8.19 -24.39 -7.05
CA GLU A 93 -6.99 -25.15 -6.69
C GLU A 93 -7.15 -26.59 -7.16
N GLY A 94 -6.05 -27.22 -7.57
CA GLY A 94 -6.00 -28.64 -7.93
C GLY A 94 -5.19 -28.91 -9.19
N GLN A 95 -5.28 -30.14 -9.70
CA GLN A 95 -4.65 -30.50 -10.96
C GLN A 95 -5.65 -31.24 -11.84
N THR A 96 -5.81 -30.77 -13.08
CA THR A 96 -6.77 -31.31 -14.03
C THR A 96 -6.13 -31.40 -15.40
N GLN A 97 -6.13 -32.59 -16.01
CA GLN A 97 -5.66 -32.82 -17.38
C GLN A 97 -4.25 -32.25 -17.67
N GLY A 98 -3.36 -32.27 -16.67
CA GLY A 98 -1.98 -31.76 -16.79
C GLY A 98 -1.83 -30.27 -16.53
N GLU A 99 -2.93 -29.54 -16.33
CA GLU A 99 -2.93 -28.14 -15.90
C GLU A 99 -2.98 -28.08 -14.37
N GLU A 100 -2.13 -27.23 -13.80
CA GLU A 100 -2.19 -26.87 -12.39
C GLU A 100 -3.14 -25.69 -12.22
N LEU A 101 -4.20 -25.89 -11.45
CA LEU A 101 -5.08 -24.83 -10.98
C LEU A 101 -4.57 -24.34 -9.62
N ARG A 102 -4.38 -23.04 -9.54
CA ARG A 102 -4.01 -22.26 -8.35
C ARG A 102 -4.64 -20.87 -8.47
N GLU A 103 -4.08 -19.84 -7.85
CA GLU A 103 -4.47 -18.44 -8.05
C GLU A 103 -4.04 -17.89 -9.45
N ASN A 104 -4.02 -18.77 -10.46
CA ASN A 104 -3.74 -18.52 -11.86
C ASN A 104 -5.01 -18.49 -12.72
N VAL A 105 -6.17 -18.87 -12.21
CA VAL A 105 -7.47 -18.66 -12.88
C VAL A 105 -8.43 -18.01 -11.90
N ALA A 106 -8.94 -16.84 -12.27
CA ALA A 106 -9.93 -16.10 -11.48
C ALA A 106 -11.15 -15.75 -12.34
N LEU A 107 -12.35 -15.95 -11.79
CA LEU A 107 -13.62 -15.53 -12.40
C LEU A 107 -14.28 -14.47 -11.54
N SER A 108 -14.60 -13.33 -12.13
CA SER A 108 -15.47 -12.31 -11.54
C SER A 108 -16.90 -12.51 -12.02
N VAL A 109 -17.82 -12.70 -11.08
CA VAL A 109 -19.24 -12.96 -11.36
C VAL A 109 -20.13 -12.03 -10.55
N PHE A 110 -21.29 -11.69 -11.11
CA PHE A 110 -22.36 -11.06 -10.35
C PHE A 110 -23.36 -12.10 -9.85
N PHE A 111 -23.93 -11.84 -8.69
CA PHE A 111 -25.05 -12.59 -8.12
C PHE A 111 -26.01 -11.64 -7.44
N ASN A 112 -27.26 -12.07 -7.28
CA ASN A 112 -28.26 -11.28 -6.58
C ASN A 112 -28.90 -12.08 -5.44
N ALA A 113 -29.82 -11.47 -4.70
CA ALA A 113 -30.48 -12.13 -3.57
C ALA A 113 -31.20 -13.44 -3.93
N GLU A 114 -31.52 -13.67 -5.20
CA GLU A 114 -32.32 -14.79 -5.67
C GLU A 114 -31.50 -15.84 -6.46
N ALA A 115 -30.37 -15.47 -7.09
CA ALA A 115 -29.59 -16.34 -7.97
C ALA A 115 -28.07 -16.13 -7.91
N PHE A 116 -27.30 -17.23 -8.00
CA PHE A 116 -25.84 -17.24 -8.07
C PHE A 116 -25.35 -18.19 -9.19
N PRO A 117 -24.60 -17.68 -10.18
CA PRO A 117 -24.52 -16.26 -10.54
C PRO A 117 -25.86 -15.80 -11.14
N SER A 118 -26.16 -14.50 -11.11
CA SER A 118 -27.38 -13.93 -11.68
C SER A 118 -27.24 -13.56 -13.18
N ILE A 119 -26.39 -14.30 -13.89
CA ILE A 119 -25.65 -13.92 -15.11
C ILE A 119 -26.36 -13.07 -16.19
N THR A 120 -25.65 -12.01 -16.60
CA THR A 120 -25.55 -11.53 -18.00
C THR A 120 -24.11 -11.54 -18.52
N GLU A 121 -23.11 -11.65 -17.64
CA GLU A 121 -21.68 -11.72 -17.99
C GLU A 121 -20.81 -12.39 -16.91
N ILE A 122 -19.64 -12.92 -17.30
CA ILE A 122 -18.54 -13.38 -16.43
C ILE A 122 -17.23 -12.80 -16.99
N GLU A 123 -16.42 -12.17 -16.16
CA GLU A 123 -15.06 -11.77 -16.52
C GLU A 123 -14.07 -12.79 -15.97
N ALA A 124 -13.03 -13.10 -16.74
CA ALA A 124 -12.05 -14.10 -16.36
C ALA A 124 -10.64 -13.62 -16.66
N MET A 125 -9.71 -14.01 -15.80
CA MET A 125 -8.30 -13.74 -15.93
C MET A 125 -7.55 -15.05 -15.70
N ALA A 126 -6.64 -15.38 -16.59
CA ALA A 126 -5.89 -16.63 -16.53
C ALA A 126 -4.41 -16.41 -16.83
N TRP A 127 -3.52 -16.89 -15.95
CA TRP A 127 -2.07 -16.76 -16.09
C TRP A 127 -1.53 -17.83 -17.04
N ASP A 128 -0.76 -17.38 -18.02
CA ASP A 128 -0.02 -18.20 -18.96
C ASP A 128 1.43 -18.27 -18.48
N ASP A 129 1.80 -19.39 -17.85
CA ASP A 129 3.15 -19.61 -17.31
C ASP A 129 4.23 -19.61 -18.42
N GLY A 130 3.89 -20.03 -19.64
CA GLY A 130 4.83 -20.06 -20.76
C GLY A 130 5.11 -18.67 -21.36
N ALA A 131 4.11 -17.79 -21.35
CA ALA A 131 4.23 -16.43 -21.89
C ALA A 131 4.49 -15.36 -20.80
N GLY A 132 4.34 -15.69 -19.52
CA GLY A 132 4.52 -14.78 -18.39
C GLY A 132 3.53 -13.60 -18.42
N LYS A 133 2.26 -13.89 -18.69
CA LYS A 133 1.22 -12.87 -18.82
C LYS A 133 -0.12 -13.41 -18.34
N PHE A 134 -1.03 -12.51 -18.01
CA PHE A 134 -2.44 -12.85 -17.88
C PHE A 134 -3.16 -12.64 -19.19
N ASN A 135 -3.97 -13.62 -19.59
CA ASN A 135 -4.95 -13.50 -20.65
C ASN A 135 -6.32 -13.14 -20.03
N TYR A 136 -7.04 -12.20 -20.64
CA TYR A 136 -8.36 -11.77 -20.19
C TYR A 136 -9.44 -12.30 -21.10
N TYR A 137 -10.52 -12.79 -20.50
CA TYR A 137 -11.68 -13.29 -21.22
C TYR A 137 -12.95 -12.71 -20.61
N LYS A 138 -13.98 -12.64 -21.43
CA LYS A 138 -15.32 -12.27 -20.97
C LYS A 138 -16.36 -13.16 -21.65
N LEU A 139 -17.21 -13.78 -20.86
CA LEU A 139 -18.44 -14.41 -21.30
C LEU A 139 -19.52 -13.35 -21.21
N ASP A 140 -19.99 -12.84 -22.34
CA ASP A 140 -21.08 -11.85 -22.39
C ASP A 140 -21.92 -12.05 -23.64
N ARG A 141 -23.00 -11.28 -23.78
CA ARG A 141 -23.81 -11.21 -24.99
C ARG A 141 -23.51 -9.91 -25.73
N SER A 142 -22.90 -10.00 -26.91
CA SER A 142 -22.79 -8.85 -27.82
C SER A 142 -24.10 -8.61 -28.58
N SER A 143 -24.27 -7.39 -29.11
CA SER A 143 -25.47 -7.04 -29.90
C SER A 143 -25.68 -8.02 -31.06
N GLY A 144 -26.87 -8.61 -31.13
CA GLY A 144 -27.23 -9.62 -32.14
C GLY A 144 -26.95 -11.08 -31.77
N GLU A 145 -26.28 -11.37 -30.65
CA GLU A 145 -26.04 -12.75 -30.21
C GLU A 145 -27.24 -13.37 -29.49
N ALA A 146 -27.68 -14.55 -29.94
CA ALA A 146 -28.79 -15.26 -29.32
C ALA A 146 -28.44 -15.90 -27.96
N GLN A 147 -27.17 -16.10 -27.63
CA GLN A 147 -26.70 -16.63 -26.35
C GLN A 147 -25.37 -15.98 -25.96
N PRO A 148 -25.02 -15.90 -24.66
CA PRO A 148 -23.70 -15.46 -24.24
C PRO A 148 -22.60 -16.36 -24.81
N SER A 149 -21.42 -15.79 -25.07
CA SER A 149 -20.28 -16.52 -25.59
C SER A 149 -18.96 -15.94 -25.08
N TRP A 150 -17.96 -16.80 -24.92
CA TRP A 150 -16.62 -16.40 -24.49
C TRP A 150 -15.90 -15.59 -25.56
N LYS A 151 -15.24 -14.52 -25.11
CA LYS A 151 -14.46 -13.61 -25.94
C LYS A 151 -13.13 -13.31 -25.28
N PHE A 152 -12.03 -13.45 -26.00
CA PHE A 152 -10.72 -12.95 -25.56
C PHE A 152 -10.70 -11.42 -25.61
N ARG A 153 -10.27 -10.78 -24.52
CA ARG A 153 -10.30 -9.32 -24.29
C ARG A 153 -8.90 -8.68 -24.25
N GLY A 154 -7.86 -9.45 -24.55
CA GLY A 154 -6.48 -8.99 -24.52
C GLY A 154 -5.66 -9.69 -23.45
N ASP A 155 -4.47 -9.16 -23.17
CA ASP A 155 -3.56 -9.71 -22.17
C ASP A 155 -2.76 -8.62 -21.47
N SER A 156 -2.05 -9.01 -20.41
CA SER A 156 -1.34 -8.07 -19.53
C SER A 156 -0.02 -7.57 -20.12
N ARG A 157 0.39 -8.03 -21.31
CA ARG A 157 1.63 -7.56 -21.92
C ARG A 157 1.50 -6.09 -22.26
N ASP A 158 2.47 -5.31 -21.77
CA ASP A 158 2.55 -3.88 -22.03
C ASP A 158 1.30 -3.10 -21.60
N ALA A 159 0.52 -3.67 -20.67
CA ALA A 159 -0.63 -3.00 -20.08
C ALA A 159 -0.22 -1.62 -19.54
N ASP A 160 0.91 -1.52 -18.84
CA ASP A 160 1.49 -0.29 -18.26
C ASP A 160 1.81 0.82 -19.28
N LEU A 161 1.91 0.48 -20.58
CA LEU A 161 2.19 1.40 -21.68
C LEU A 161 0.93 1.94 -22.38
N LEU A 162 -0.24 1.37 -22.11
CA LEU A 162 -1.48 1.78 -22.76
C LEU A 162 -1.88 3.20 -22.34
N SER A 163 -2.20 4.03 -23.33
CA SER A 163 -2.78 5.35 -23.13
C SER A 163 -4.21 5.25 -22.59
N THR A 164 -4.72 6.34 -21.99
CA THR A 164 -6.12 6.43 -21.54
C THR A 164 -7.10 6.02 -22.64
N THR A 165 -6.89 6.52 -23.86
CA THR A 165 -7.75 6.20 -25.02
C THR A 165 -7.69 4.72 -25.39
N ALA A 166 -6.50 4.11 -25.34
CA ALA A 166 -6.32 2.70 -25.68
C ALA A 166 -7.00 1.75 -24.66
N ARG A 167 -7.15 2.18 -23.40
CA ARG A 167 -7.80 1.40 -22.34
C ARG A 167 -9.33 1.54 -22.33
N ALA A 168 -9.87 2.60 -22.91
CA ALA A 168 -11.28 2.91 -22.80
C ALA A 168 -12.17 1.79 -23.35
N ASN A 169 -13.15 1.33 -22.55
CA ASN A 169 -14.06 0.21 -22.87
C ASN A 169 -13.32 -1.14 -23.06
N THR A 170 -12.23 -1.37 -22.33
CA THR A 170 -11.50 -2.64 -22.27
C THR A 170 -11.32 -3.08 -20.81
N CYS A 171 -10.94 -4.34 -20.58
CA CYS A 171 -10.55 -4.80 -19.24
C CYS A 171 -9.36 -3.98 -18.67
N MET A 172 -8.52 -3.40 -19.53
CA MET A 172 -7.34 -2.61 -19.12
C MET A 172 -7.70 -1.24 -18.55
N ALA A 173 -8.97 -0.85 -18.57
CA ALA A 173 -9.46 0.33 -17.85
C ALA A 173 -9.29 0.16 -16.33
N CYS A 174 -9.54 -1.04 -15.80
CA CYS A 174 -9.37 -1.35 -14.38
C CYS A 174 -8.01 -2.01 -14.10
N HIS A 175 -7.51 -2.87 -14.97
CA HIS A 175 -6.23 -3.57 -14.76
C HIS A 175 -5.04 -2.74 -15.27
N ILE A 176 -4.77 -1.58 -14.65
CA ILE A 176 -3.83 -0.57 -15.17
C ILE A 176 -2.43 -1.16 -15.41
N ASN A 177 -1.91 -1.86 -14.41
CA ASN A 177 -0.62 -2.54 -14.44
C ASN A 177 -0.68 -3.96 -15.05
N GLY A 178 -1.86 -4.41 -15.49
CA GLY A 178 -2.08 -5.76 -16.01
C GLY A 178 -2.18 -6.85 -14.93
N GLY A 179 -2.19 -6.47 -13.65
CA GLY A 179 -2.33 -7.37 -12.51
C GLY A 179 -3.78 -7.54 -12.05
N MET A 180 -3.99 -8.40 -11.05
CA MET A 180 -5.26 -8.45 -10.33
C MET A 180 -5.39 -7.19 -9.45
N VAL A 181 -6.59 -6.64 -9.36
CA VAL A 181 -6.85 -5.39 -8.63
C VAL A 181 -7.52 -5.73 -7.30
N MET A 182 -6.92 -5.24 -6.22
CA MET A 182 -7.52 -5.19 -4.90
C MET A 182 -7.05 -3.88 -4.27
N LYS A 183 -7.99 -3.05 -3.80
CA LYS A 183 -7.68 -1.71 -3.28
C LYS A 183 -7.32 -1.77 -1.80
N GLU A 184 -7.66 -2.83 -1.08
CA GLU A 184 -7.67 -2.87 0.37
C GLU A 184 -6.74 -3.96 0.91
N PHE A 185 -5.46 -3.96 0.50
CA PHE A 185 -4.48 -4.95 0.98
C PHE A 185 -4.10 -4.78 2.47
N LYS A 186 -4.39 -3.64 3.09
CA LYS A 186 -4.08 -3.42 4.51
C LYS A 186 -5.35 -3.33 5.32
N ALA A 187 -5.29 -3.84 6.55
CA ALA A 187 -6.37 -3.66 7.52
C ALA A 187 -6.55 -2.16 7.88
N PRO A 188 -7.79 -1.66 8.04
CA PRO A 188 -9.04 -2.41 7.86
C PRO A 188 -9.28 -2.72 6.38
N TRP A 189 -9.72 -3.96 6.07
CA TRP A 189 -10.07 -4.33 4.70
C TRP A 189 -11.35 -3.59 4.30
N ILE A 190 -11.18 -2.39 3.75
CA ILE A 190 -12.26 -1.40 3.51
C ILE A 190 -13.37 -1.90 2.60
N ASN A 191 -13.17 -3.03 1.92
CA ASN A 191 -14.06 -3.63 0.95
C ASN A 191 -15.54 -3.79 1.43
N TRP A 192 -15.84 -3.60 2.72
CA TRP A 192 -17.10 -4.06 3.33
C TRP A 192 -17.66 -3.20 4.45
N HIS A 193 -17.12 -2.00 4.70
CA HIS A 193 -17.56 -1.21 5.85
C HIS A 193 -17.43 -1.97 7.21
N SER A 194 -16.56 -2.99 7.26
CA SER A 194 -16.28 -3.84 8.42
C SER A 194 -14.78 -4.14 8.51
N SER A 195 -14.22 -4.14 9.71
CA SER A 195 -12.82 -4.50 9.96
C SER A 195 -12.54 -5.99 9.74
N ASP A 196 -13.59 -6.82 9.70
CA ASP A 196 -13.55 -8.26 9.46
C ASP A 196 -14.62 -8.66 8.42
N PHE A 197 -14.40 -9.77 7.71
CA PHE A 197 -15.41 -10.31 6.81
C PHE A 197 -16.65 -10.80 7.57
N ASP A 198 -17.70 -9.99 7.58
CA ASP A 198 -19.02 -10.36 8.10
C ASP A 198 -20.08 -10.28 6.99
N ALA A 199 -20.34 -11.43 6.37
CA ALA A 199 -21.47 -11.62 5.46
C ALA A 199 -22.60 -12.43 6.11
N ALA A 200 -22.89 -12.23 7.39
CA ALA A 200 -23.99 -12.92 8.09
C ALA A 200 -25.36 -12.70 7.43
N TYR A 201 -25.57 -11.56 6.75
CA TYR A 201 -26.78 -11.31 5.96
C TYR A 201 -26.91 -12.26 4.74
N LEU A 202 -25.83 -12.88 4.26
CA LEU A 202 -25.91 -13.97 3.29
C LEU A 202 -26.28 -15.29 3.98
N ARG A 203 -25.65 -15.60 5.12
CA ARG A 203 -25.67 -16.95 5.72
C ARG A 203 -26.77 -17.19 6.79
N GLY A 204 -27.48 -16.15 7.23
CA GLY A 204 -28.31 -16.19 8.43
C GLY A 204 -29.79 -16.62 8.28
N SER A 205 -30.46 -16.72 9.44
CA SER A 205 -31.92 -16.90 9.58
C SER A 205 -32.69 -15.58 9.76
N SER A 206 -32.01 -14.44 9.67
CA SER A 206 -32.60 -13.11 9.85
C SER A 206 -33.56 -12.74 8.71
N ARG A 207 -34.42 -11.72 8.92
CA ARG A 207 -35.32 -11.17 7.89
C ARG A 207 -34.59 -10.62 6.66
N ASN A 208 -33.28 -10.36 6.77
CA ASN A 208 -32.46 -9.83 5.70
C ASN A 208 -31.62 -10.91 4.99
N ALA A 209 -31.85 -12.20 5.31
CA ALA A 209 -31.11 -13.29 4.72
C ALA A 209 -31.40 -13.45 3.22
N TRP A 210 -30.36 -13.54 2.39
CA TRP A 210 -30.51 -13.72 0.95
C TRP A 210 -30.92 -15.17 0.60
N PRO A 211 -32.07 -15.39 -0.06
CA PRO A 211 -32.54 -16.73 -0.44
C PRO A 211 -31.50 -17.58 -1.18
N VAL A 212 -30.72 -16.96 -2.08
CA VAL A 212 -29.70 -17.63 -2.88
C VAL A 212 -28.66 -18.38 -2.04
N ALA A 213 -28.32 -17.89 -0.85
CA ALA A 213 -27.32 -18.50 0.01
C ALA A 213 -27.85 -19.77 0.71
N LYS A 214 -29.18 -19.90 0.83
CA LYS A 214 -29.83 -21.07 1.46
C LYS A 214 -30.01 -22.24 0.50
N ALA A 215 -29.89 -22.03 -0.82
CA ALA A 215 -30.02 -23.09 -1.81
C ALA A 215 -29.05 -24.25 -1.51
N ALA A 216 -29.49 -25.50 -1.73
CA ALA A 216 -28.78 -26.72 -1.32
C ALA A 216 -27.31 -26.77 -1.79
N ASN A 217 -27.04 -26.24 -2.98
CA ASN A 217 -25.72 -26.25 -3.63
C ASN A 217 -25.17 -24.83 -3.83
N SER A 218 -25.55 -23.87 -2.98
CA SER A 218 -25.09 -22.49 -3.13
C SER A 218 -23.58 -22.38 -2.86
N PRO A 219 -22.78 -21.83 -3.80
CA PRO A 219 -21.36 -21.53 -3.56
C PRO A 219 -21.15 -20.49 -2.45
N LEU A 220 -22.21 -19.81 -2.00
CA LEU A 220 -22.19 -18.80 -0.94
C LEU A 220 -22.20 -19.39 0.49
N ARG A 221 -22.21 -20.72 0.65
CA ARG A 221 -22.15 -21.35 1.98
C ARG A 221 -20.75 -21.31 2.57
N ASP A 222 -19.74 -21.51 1.73
CA ASP A 222 -18.32 -21.60 2.11
C ASP A 222 -17.56 -20.32 1.71
N LEU A 223 -18.20 -19.17 1.92
CA LEU A 223 -17.62 -17.87 1.59
C LEU A 223 -16.39 -17.56 2.42
N ARG A 224 -15.40 -17.00 1.74
CA ARG A 224 -14.16 -16.51 2.32
C ARG A 224 -14.12 -14.99 2.30
N GLY A 225 -13.37 -14.46 3.26
CA GLY A 225 -13.18 -13.01 3.39
C GLY A 225 -12.08 -12.47 2.50
N ALA A 226 -12.08 -11.15 2.34
CA ALA A 226 -11.10 -10.44 1.52
C ALA A 226 -9.65 -10.67 1.99
N GLN A 227 -9.42 -10.88 3.29
CA GLN A 227 -8.10 -11.20 3.85
C GLN A 227 -7.49 -12.49 3.28
N GLU A 228 -8.31 -13.44 2.84
CA GLU A 228 -7.84 -14.66 2.18
C GLU A 228 -7.61 -14.46 0.68
N LEU A 229 -8.42 -13.59 0.04
CA LEU A 229 -8.21 -13.18 -1.36
C LEU A 229 -6.92 -12.40 -1.52
N GLU A 230 -6.54 -11.58 -0.53
CA GLU A 230 -5.33 -10.77 -0.52
C GLU A 230 -4.09 -11.56 -0.95
N PHE A 231 -3.85 -12.71 -0.33
CA PHE A 231 -2.71 -13.57 -0.64
C PHE A 231 -2.68 -14.04 -2.10
N ALA A 232 -3.86 -14.37 -2.65
CA ALA A 232 -3.99 -14.77 -4.05
C ALA A 232 -3.61 -13.62 -4.99
N VAL A 233 -4.08 -12.41 -4.70
CA VAL A 233 -3.82 -11.20 -5.49
C VAL A 233 -2.36 -10.78 -5.38
N GLU A 234 -1.76 -10.81 -4.17
CA GLU A 234 -0.33 -10.52 -3.98
C GLU A 234 0.55 -11.50 -4.76
N SER A 235 0.25 -12.80 -4.65
CA SER A 235 0.98 -13.86 -5.35
C SER A 235 0.89 -13.70 -6.88
N ALA A 236 -0.30 -13.44 -7.40
CA ALA A 236 -0.54 -13.16 -8.81
C ALA A 236 0.24 -11.95 -9.32
N ASN A 237 0.20 -10.84 -8.59
CA ASN A 237 0.87 -9.60 -8.95
C ASN A 237 2.39 -9.70 -8.82
N ALA A 238 2.90 -10.45 -7.84
CA ALA A 238 4.32 -10.72 -7.69
C ALA A 238 4.91 -11.46 -8.90
N ARG A 239 4.18 -12.43 -9.48
CA ARG A 239 4.58 -13.15 -10.70
C ARG A 239 4.63 -12.21 -11.92
N LEU A 240 3.63 -11.35 -12.07
CA LEU A 240 3.60 -10.36 -13.16
C LEU A 240 4.77 -9.38 -13.07
N ASN A 241 5.05 -8.88 -11.86
CA ASN A 241 6.17 -7.98 -11.60
C ASN A 241 7.51 -8.64 -11.95
N GLN A 242 7.73 -9.89 -11.54
CA GLN A 242 8.93 -10.66 -11.89
C GLN A 242 9.14 -10.76 -13.40
N ARG A 243 8.06 -11.00 -14.16
CA ARG A 243 8.15 -11.01 -15.63
C ARG A 243 8.52 -9.65 -16.19
N LEU A 244 7.90 -8.56 -15.70
CA LEU A 244 8.21 -7.21 -16.18
C LEU A 244 9.69 -6.87 -15.92
N ILE A 245 10.17 -7.18 -14.72
CA ILE A 245 11.57 -7.02 -14.35
C ILE A 245 12.48 -7.81 -15.29
N ALA A 246 12.19 -9.08 -15.55
CA ALA A 246 12.99 -9.91 -16.45
C ALA A 246 13.03 -9.37 -17.90
N ALA A 247 11.93 -8.76 -18.36
CA ALA A 247 11.85 -8.16 -19.69
C ALA A 247 12.69 -6.87 -19.82
N LEU A 248 12.75 -6.07 -18.75
CA LEU A 248 13.40 -4.75 -18.73
C LEU A 248 14.84 -4.77 -18.24
N ALA A 249 15.21 -5.72 -17.40
CA ALA A 249 16.56 -5.89 -16.84
C ALA A 249 17.18 -7.22 -17.31
N ARG A 250 17.75 -7.21 -18.51
CA ARG A 250 18.28 -8.42 -19.15
C ARG A 250 19.65 -8.79 -18.58
N ALA A 251 19.86 -10.07 -18.29
CA ALA A 251 21.16 -10.57 -17.88
C ALA A 251 22.23 -10.29 -18.96
N ASN A 252 23.42 -9.85 -18.53
CA ASN A 252 24.53 -9.69 -19.46
C ASN A 252 24.98 -11.07 -19.97
N PRO A 253 25.38 -11.18 -21.26
CA PRO A 253 25.85 -12.44 -21.81
C PRO A 253 27.03 -13.01 -20.99
N GLY A 254 26.96 -14.30 -20.65
CA GLY A 254 28.04 -15.02 -19.97
C GLY A 254 28.16 -14.81 -18.46
N THR A 255 27.29 -14.03 -17.81
CA THR A 255 27.42 -13.70 -16.38
C THR A 255 26.53 -14.54 -15.44
N GLY A 256 25.74 -15.48 -15.95
CA GLY A 256 24.82 -16.31 -15.15
C GLY A 256 23.69 -15.51 -14.47
N ALA A 257 22.91 -16.17 -13.60
CA ALA A 257 21.75 -15.57 -12.92
C ALA A 257 22.12 -14.44 -11.92
N ASN A 258 23.34 -14.51 -11.36
CA ASN A 258 23.89 -13.54 -10.39
C ASN A 258 24.79 -12.48 -11.06
N GLY A 259 24.81 -12.46 -12.39
CA GLY A 259 25.59 -11.52 -13.16
C GLY A 259 24.93 -10.15 -13.29
N GLY A 260 25.73 -9.13 -13.63
CA GLY A 260 25.21 -7.79 -13.93
C GLY A 260 24.15 -7.84 -15.03
N ARG A 261 23.15 -6.97 -14.92
CA ARG A 261 22.06 -6.82 -15.89
C ARG A 261 22.18 -5.49 -16.60
N THR A 262 21.62 -5.40 -17.80
CA THR A 262 21.45 -4.14 -18.54
C THR A 262 19.98 -3.78 -18.57
N VAL A 263 19.65 -2.60 -18.10
CA VAL A 263 18.31 -2.01 -18.19
C VAL A 263 18.25 -1.11 -19.41
N THR A 264 17.34 -1.39 -20.34
CA THR A 264 17.25 -0.69 -21.64
C THR A 264 16.11 0.31 -21.74
N ASP A 265 15.16 0.29 -20.80
CA ASP A 265 14.06 1.25 -20.70
C ASP A 265 13.88 1.67 -19.24
N VAL A 266 14.72 2.62 -18.83
CA VAL A 266 14.81 3.09 -17.45
C VAL A 266 13.55 3.84 -17.02
N LYS A 267 12.93 4.61 -17.93
CA LYS A 267 11.70 5.33 -17.62
C LYS A 267 10.57 4.36 -17.33
N ARG A 268 10.39 3.33 -18.15
CA ARG A 268 9.38 2.30 -17.88
C ARG A 268 9.70 1.54 -16.59
N LEU A 269 10.95 1.10 -16.40
CA LEU A 269 11.36 0.35 -15.21
C LEU A 269 11.09 1.12 -13.92
N LEU A 270 11.41 2.41 -13.88
CA LEU A 270 11.34 3.22 -12.66
C LEU A 270 10.00 3.94 -12.47
N LYS A 271 9.07 3.85 -13.42
CA LYS A 271 7.78 4.58 -13.37
C LYS A 271 7.06 4.42 -12.02
N PRO A 272 6.90 3.22 -11.43
CA PRO A 272 6.18 3.06 -10.15
C PRO A 272 6.85 3.74 -8.94
N LEU A 273 8.15 4.08 -9.03
CA LEU A 273 8.86 4.80 -7.96
C LEU A 273 8.55 6.31 -7.96
N PHE A 274 8.26 6.86 -9.13
CA PHE A 274 8.11 8.30 -9.34
C PHE A 274 6.66 8.73 -9.59
N VAL A 275 5.87 7.86 -10.20
CA VAL A 275 4.49 8.13 -10.63
C VAL A 275 3.59 7.14 -9.92
N SER A 276 2.48 7.63 -9.36
CA SER A 276 1.41 6.75 -8.86
C SER A 276 0.75 6.08 -10.06
N THR A 277 1.20 4.87 -10.41
CA THR A 277 0.62 4.06 -11.48
C THR A 277 -0.72 3.47 -11.06
N GLU A 278 -0.82 3.08 -9.79
CA GLU A 278 -2.02 2.61 -9.11
C GLU A 278 -2.02 3.17 -7.67
N PHE A 279 -3.12 2.98 -6.94
CA PHE A 279 -3.18 3.26 -5.50
C PHE A 279 -3.96 2.17 -4.79
N ASN A 280 -3.68 2.05 -3.50
CA ASN A 280 -4.54 1.33 -2.56
C ASN A 280 -5.36 2.31 -1.73
N LEU A 281 -6.33 1.81 -1.00
CA LEU A 281 -7.19 2.55 -0.10
C LEU A 281 -6.88 2.15 1.33
N MET A 282 -6.93 3.14 2.21
CA MET A 282 -6.76 2.93 3.63
C MET A 282 -7.52 3.97 4.44
N SER A 283 -7.79 3.66 5.70
CA SER A 283 -8.64 4.48 6.56
C SER A 283 -8.25 4.27 8.02
N SER A 284 -8.86 5.05 8.92
CA SER A 284 -8.80 4.71 10.33
C SER A 284 -9.63 3.46 10.62
N PHE A 285 -9.32 2.76 11.70
CA PHE A 285 -10.15 1.65 12.21
C PHE A 285 -11.49 2.13 12.80
N ALA A 286 -11.68 3.45 12.97
CA ALA A 286 -12.91 4.00 13.52
C ALA A 286 -13.98 4.17 12.43
N ASN A 287 -15.21 3.79 12.75
CA ASN A 287 -16.35 4.06 11.90
C ASN A 287 -16.72 5.55 11.94
N SER A 288 -16.98 6.14 10.77
CA SER A 288 -17.53 7.46 10.65
C SER A 288 -18.95 7.48 11.21
N PRO A 289 -19.27 8.48 12.05
CA PRO A 289 -20.64 8.74 12.43
C PRO A 289 -21.48 9.09 11.18
N ASN A 290 -22.72 8.61 11.13
CA ASN A 290 -23.75 8.93 10.11
C ASN A 290 -23.65 8.22 8.73
N HIS A 291 -22.97 7.08 8.61
CA HIS A 291 -23.00 6.32 7.35
C HIS A 291 -24.42 5.73 7.07
N PRO A 292 -25.00 5.90 5.87
CA PRO A 292 -26.41 5.58 5.58
C PRO A 292 -26.75 4.08 5.60
N PHE A 293 -25.75 3.20 5.55
CA PHE A 293 -25.92 1.75 5.55
C PHE A 293 -25.44 1.08 6.85
N GLY A 294 -25.02 1.86 7.85
CA GLY A 294 -24.67 1.33 9.17
C GLY A 294 -25.91 0.91 9.98
N PRO A 295 -25.78 0.03 10.99
CA PRO A 295 -26.91 -0.36 11.81
C PRO A 295 -27.59 0.87 12.44
N ALA A 296 -28.92 0.96 12.28
CA ALA A 296 -29.71 2.04 12.84
C ALA A 296 -29.49 2.12 14.37
N GLY A 297 -29.01 3.27 14.85
CA GLY A 297 -28.64 3.43 16.26
C GLY A 297 -27.18 3.16 16.59
N ALA A 298 -26.29 2.95 15.61
CA ALA A 298 -24.83 3.14 15.78
C ALA A 298 -24.50 4.64 15.93
N GLY A 299 -25.16 5.29 16.87
CA GLY A 299 -24.66 6.51 17.48
C GLY A 299 -23.57 6.11 18.45
N SER A 300 -22.32 6.30 18.06
CA SER A 300 -21.22 6.39 19.01
C SER A 300 -20.04 6.98 18.28
N GLY A 301 -19.80 8.26 18.51
CA GLY A 301 -18.50 8.84 18.20
C GLY A 301 -17.39 7.98 18.80
N PHE A 302 -16.24 7.98 18.16
CA PHE A 302 -15.05 7.30 18.66
C PHE A 302 -14.38 8.14 19.76
N SER A 303 -13.75 7.47 20.74
CA SER A 303 -12.93 8.16 21.76
C SER A 303 -11.71 8.82 21.13
N SER A 304 -11.12 8.16 20.14
CA SER A 304 -9.99 8.64 19.34
C SER A 304 -10.06 8.05 17.94
N LEU A 305 -9.65 8.85 16.96
CA LEU A 305 -9.41 8.44 15.59
C LEU A 305 -7.93 8.63 15.28
N ASP A 306 -7.28 7.56 14.88
CA ASP A 306 -5.91 7.59 14.39
C ASP A 306 -5.91 8.00 12.92
N ILE A 307 -5.15 9.05 12.59
CA ILE A 307 -4.81 9.33 11.20
C ILE A 307 -3.82 8.25 10.77
N PRO A 308 -4.14 7.48 9.74
CA PRO A 308 -3.31 6.34 9.42
C PRO A 308 -1.92 6.76 8.93
N LEU A 309 -0.90 5.94 9.22
CA LEU A 309 0.48 6.33 8.92
C LEU A 309 0.74 6.54 7.42
N SER A 310 0.19 5.69 6.55
CA SER A 310 0.45 5.80 5.11
C SER A 310 -0.15 7.05 4.46
N PHE A 311 -1.01 7.78 5.20
CA PHE A 311 -1.44 9.13 4.83
C PHE A 311 -0.27 10.13 4.86
N PHE A 312 0.60 10.02 5.85
CA PHE A 312 1.71 10.94 6.04
C PHE A 312 2.88 10.59 5.11
N LEU A 313 3.20 9.30 4.99
CA LEU A 313 4.44 8.79 4.39
C LEU A 313 4.22 7.45 3.71
N ASN A 314 5.06 7.05 2.74
CA ASN A 314 5.02 5.67 2.22
C ASN A 314 5.70 4.73 3.23
N ASP A 315 4.95 4.39 4.27
CA ASP A 315 5.37 3.57 5.41
C ASP A 315 5.95 2.22 4.99
N THR A 316 5.32 1.56 4.01
CA THR A 316 5.78 0.27 3.50
C THR A 316 7.22 0.37 2.97
N LEU A 317 7.50 1.25 2.00
CA LEU A 317 8.84 1.37 1.46
C LEU A 317 9.84 1.87 2.50
N LEU A 318 9.45 2.86 3.32
CA LEU A 318 10.34 3.46 4.31
C LEU A 318 10.77 2.44 5.38
N ALA A 319 9.80 1.81 6.04
CA ALA A 319 10.07 0.91 7.16
C ALA A 319 10.62 -0.44 6.70
N ARG A 320 9.96 -1.08 5.72
CA ARG A 320 10.27 -2.45 5.31
C ARG A 320 11.47 -2.52 4.37
N ASP A 321 11.49 -1.66 3.35
CA ASP A 321 12.40 -1.85 2.21
C ASP A 321 13.66 -0.96 2.30
N LEU A 322 13.57 0.17 3.00
CA LEU A 322 14.67 1.11 3.24
C LEU A 322 15.22 1.10 4.67
N ASN A 323 14.53 0.43 5.61
CA ASN A 323 14.90 0.40 7.04
C ASN A 323 15.07 1.81 7.66
N VAL A 324 14.22 2.75 7.23
CA VAL A 324 14.06 4.05 7.87
C VAL A 324 13.27 3.81 9.17
N ALA A 325 13.86 4.18 10.30
CA ALA A 325 13.39 3.95 11.67
C ALA A 325 11.88 4.21 11.82
N ALA A 326 11.12 3.12 11.85
CA ALA A 326 9.67 3.15 11.82
C ALA A 326 9.03 3.62 13.14
N PHE A 327 9.73 3.50 14.29
CA PHE A 327 9.12 3.73 15.60
C PHE A 327 8.72 5.20 15.86
N GLU A 328 9.33 6.18 15.16
CA GLU A 328 8.90 7.58 15.21
C GLU A 328 7.54 7.79 14.52
N LEU A 329 7.13 6.88 13.63
CA LEU A 329 6.00 7.05 12.73
C LEU A 329 4.63 6.64 13.33
N PHE A 330 4.58 5.79 14.35
CA PHE A 330 3.33 5.11 14.75
C PHE A 330 2.32 5.94 15.56
N ASP A 331 2.50 7.25 15.70
CA ASP A 331 1.58 8.11 16.46
C ASP A 331 1.72 9.58 16.04
N ILE A 332 1.62 9.85 14.74
CA ILE A 332 1.77 11.22 14.23
C ILE A 332 0.52 12.04 14.56
N GLY A 333 -0.67 11.49 14.32
CA GLY A 333 -1.91 12.23 14.47
C GLY A 333 -3.06 11.41 15.00
N ARG A 334 -3.64 11.89 16.09
CA ARG A 334 -4.91 11.45 16.65
C ARG A 334 -5.89 12.61 16.75
N MET A 335 -7.19 12.34 16.66
CA MET A 335 -8.23 13.34 16.93
C MET A 335 -9.46 12.76 17.62
N SER A 336 -10.18 13.62 18.33
CA SER A 336 -11.48 13.27 18.93
C SER A 336 -12.60 13.27 17.88
N ASP A 337 -13.70 12.59 18.18
CA ASP A 337 -14.93 12.66 17.36
C ASP A 337 -15.39 14.10 17.14
N ARG A 338 -15.34 14.95 18.16
CA ARG A 338 -15.72 16.36 18.06
C ARG A 338 -14.87 17.13 17.04
N GLU A 339 -13.56 16.88 17.03
CA GLU A 339 -12.64 17.49 16.07
C GLU A 339 -12.96 17.04 14.65
N TYR A 340 -13.13 15.72 14.46
CA TYR A 340 -13.46 15.15 13.15
C TYR A 340 -14.81 15.65 12.61
N GLN A 341 -15.85 15.66 13.45
CA GLN A 341 -17.17 16.21 13.14
C GLN A 341 -17.10 17.69 12.73
N THR A 342 -16.19 18.45 13.33
CA THR A 342 -15.96 19.85 12.96
C THR A 342 -15.34 19.96 11.57
N LEU A 343 -14.39 19.09 11.25
CA LEU A 343 -13.77 19.02 9.91
C LEU A 343 -14.80 18.62 8.84
N LEU A 344 -15.63 17.60 9.09
CA LEU A 344 -16.69 17.16 8.18
C LEU A 344 -17.67 18.30 7.83
N ARG A 345 -18.13 19.04 8.85
CA ARG A 345 -19.03 20.20 8.66
C ARG A 345 -18.35 21.32 7.88
N ARG A 346 -17.10 21.66 8.23
CA ARG A 346 -16.35 22.73 7.54
C ARG A 346 -16.07 22.37 6.09
N GLY A 347 -15.74 21.11 5.79
CA GLY A 347 -15.51 20.64 4.43
C GLY A 347 -16.80 20.35 3.64
N SER A 348 -17.99 20.58 4.21
CA SER A 348 -19.29 20.20 3.64
C SER A 348 -19.27 18.77 3.08
N THR A 349 -18.67 17.85 3.84
CA THR A 349 -18.40 16.49 3.37
C THR A 349 -19.68 15.67 3.36
N SER A 350 -19.96 15.01 2.24
CA SER A 350 -21.17 14.22 2.05
C SER A 350 -20.94 13.02 1.14
N LEU A 351 -21.53 11.89 1.52
CA LEU A 351 -21.56 10.68 0.71
C LEU A 351 -22.55 10.88 -0.44
N ASN A 352 -22.07 10.66 -1.67
CA ASN A 352 -22.83 10.83 -2.91
C ASN A 352 -23.53 12.20 -3.06
N GLY A 353 -23.09 13.24 -2.34
CA GLY A 353 -23.76 14.55 -2.32
C GLY A 353 -25.11 14.57 -1.59
N GLN A 354 -25.50 13.48 -0.92
CA GLN A 354 -26.83 13.32 -0.32
C GLN A 354 -26.78 13.16 1.20
N PHE A 355 -25.81 12.38 1.71
CA PHE A 355 -25.74 12.04 3.13
C PHE A 355 -24.58 12.80 3.79
N PRO A 356 -24.83 13.77 4.69
CA PRO A 356 -23.76 14.47 5.39
C PRO A 356 -22.89 13.50 6.19
N GLY A 357 -21.57 13.57 6.01
CA GLY A 357 -20.63 12.65 6.65
C GLY A 357 -19.59 12.09 5.69
N ASP A 358 -18.73 11.21 6.20
CA ASP A 358 -17.71 10.49 5.42
C ASP A 358 -18.23 9.11 4.94
N SER A 359 -17.35 8.34 4.32
CA SER A 359 -17.53 6.89 4.09
C SER A 359 -17.65 6.16 5.44
N GLN A 360 -18.01 4.87 5.45
CA GLN A 360 -18.10 4.14 6.72
C GLN A 360 -16.82 4.24 7.54
N PHE A 361 -15.65 4.13 6.93
CA PHE A 361 -14.42 4.27 7.69
C PHE A 361 -13.98 5.71 7.65
N ALA A 362 -13.82 6.29 8.83
CA ALA A 362 -13.37 7.66 8.94
C ALA A 362 -11.93 7.79 8.40
N TRP A 363 -11.64 8.94 7.78
CA TRP A 363 -10.35 9.22 7.13
C TRP A 363 -9.98 8.30 5.95
N LEU A 364 -10.95 7.83 5.16
CA LEU A 364 -10.64 7.03 3.96
C LEU A 364 -9.81 7.82 2.92
N THR A 365 -8.62 7.36 2.58
CA THR A 365 -7.65 8.07 1.74
C THR A 365 -6.91 7.09 0.81
N PRO A 366 -6.43 7.52 -0.37
CA PRO A 366 -5.53 6.71 -1.17
C PRO A 366 -4.15 6.60 -0.50
N GLU A 367 -3.53 5.42 -0.61
CA GLU A 367 -2.16 5.13 -0.22
C GLU A 367 -1.34 4.52 -1.35
N ALA A 368 -0.02 4.44 -1.12
CA ALA A 368 0.91 3.89 -2.09
C ALA A 368 0.55 2.45 -2.43
N SER A 369 0.53 2.16 -3.73
CA SER A 369 0.12 0.87 -4.28
C SER A 369 1.00 -0.28 -3.75
N ALA A 370 0.36 -1.37 -3.32
CA ALA A 370 0.98 -2.60 -2.85
C ALA A 370 1.69 -3.33 -4.00
N ILE A 371 1.11 -3.31 -5.22
CA ILE A 371 1.77 -3.87 -6.40
C ILE A 371 3.01 -3.05 -6.78
N ASP A 372 2.94 -1.72 -6.70
CA ASP A 372 4.07 -0.82 -7.00
C ASP A 372 5.17 -0.97 -5.94
N ASN A 373 4.80 -0.98 -4.66
CA ASN A 373 5.75 -1.20 -3.55
C ASN A 373 6.43 -2.56 -3.64
N THR A 374 5.67 -3.62 -3.97
CA THR A 374 6.23 -4.96 -4.17
C THR A 374 7.15 -5.03 -5.39
N TYR A 375 6.81 -4.33 -6.48
CA TYR A 375 7.67 -4.21 -7.64
C TYR A 375 9.01 -3.52 -7.29
N ILE A 376 8.97 -2.40 -6.58
CA ILE A 376 10.20 -1.70 -6.11
C ILE A 376 11.02 -2.58 -5.17
N ARG A 377 10.38 -3.31 -4.24
CA ARG A 377 11.05 -4.29 -3.39
C ARG A 377 11.79 -5.35 -4.22
N GLN A 378 11.12 -5.95 -5.20
CA GLN A 378 11.75 -6.96 -6.06
C GLN A 378 12.94 -6.39 -6.86
N LEU A 379 12.89 -5.12 -7.28
CA LEU A 379 14.04 -4.45 -7.91
C LEU A 379 15.22 -4.27 -6.94
N ILE A 380 14.95 -3.98 -5.67
CA ILE A 380 15.96 -3.87 -4.61
C ILE A 380 16.56 -5.25 -4.29
N GLU A 381 15.71 -6.26 -4.06
CA GLU A 381 16.11 -7.63 -3.71
C GLU A 381 16.92 -8.30 -4.82
N GLN A 382 16.65 -7.97 -6.08
CA GLN A 382 17.41 -8.45 -7.24
C GLN A 382 18.62 -7.57 -7.59
N GLU A 383 18.97 -6.61 -6.72
CA GLU A 383 20.11 -5.68 -6.90
C GLU A 383 20.09 -4.91 -8.23
N ILE A 384 18.90 -4.72 -8.81
CA ILE A 384 18.72 -3.88 -10.00
C ILE A 384 18.68 -2.41 -9.61
N LEU A 385 17.98 -2.08 -8.52
CA LEU A 385 17.79 -0.73 -8.06
C LEU A 385 18.44 -0.54 -6.68
N PRO A 386 19.49 0.30 -6.57
CA PRO A 386 20.13 0.53 -5.28
C PRO A 386 19.16 1.16 -4.26
N ARG A 387 19.16 0.66 -3.02
CA ARG A 387 18.39 1.25 -1.90
C ARG A 387 18.64 2.75 -1.74
N SER A 388 19.89 3.17 -1.92
CA SER A 388 20.28 4.58 -1.87
C SER A 388 19.61 5.44 -2.93
N PHE A 389 19.40 4.92 -4.14
CA PHE A 389 18.69 5.62 -5.19
C PHE A 389 17.20 5.74 -4.85
N VAL A 390 16.57 4.65 -4.38
CA VAL A 390 15.17 4.66 -3.90
C VAL A 390 15.00 5.68 -2.78
N ALA A 391 15.90 5.70 -1.80
CA ALA A 391 15.86 6.65 -0.71
C ALA A 391 16.00 8.11 -1.19
N ALA A 392 16.86 8.36 -2.18
CA ALA A 392 17.02 9.69 -2.76
C ALA A 392 15.74 10.17 -3.48
N VAL A 393 15.02 9.28 -4.17
CA VAL A 393 13.73 9.61 -4.78
C VAL A 393 12.67 9.86 -3.70
N MET A 394 12.58 8.99 -2.71
CA MET A 394 11.63 9.12 -1.59
C MET A 394 11.87 10.37 -0.74
N ALA A 395 13.08 10.94 -0.78
CA ALA A 395 13.38 12.20 -0.11
C ALA A 395 12.72 13.41 -0.80
N VAL A 396 12.31 13.29 -2.06
CA VAL A 396 11.62 14.36 -2.79
C VAL A 396 10.12 14.26 -2.51
N ASP A 397 9.53 15.35 -2.02
CA ASP A 397 8.09 15.45 -1.75
C ASP A 397 7.55 14.31 -0.87
N LEU A 398 8.24 14.13 0.26
CA LEU A 398 7.99 13.09 1.26
C LEU A 398 6.53 13.06 1.72
N GLU A 399 5.88 14.24 1.82
CA GLU A 399 4.53 14.34 2.37
C GLU A 399 3.43 13.85 1.40
N ASN A 400 3.76 13.59 0.13
CA ASN A 400 2.83 13.07 -0.88
C ASN A 400 3.26 11.66 -1.30
N PRO A 401 3.00 10.63 -0.47
CA PRO A 401 3.30 9.23 -0.80
C PRO A 401 2.63 8.77 -2.09
N VAL A 402 1.45 9.31 -2.39
CA VAL A 402 0.75 9.22 -3.67
C VAL A 402 0.61 10.60 -4.31
N PHE A 403 0.52 10.64 -5.64
CA PHE A 403 0.26 11.85 -6.43
C PHE A 403 1.28 12.98 -6.22
N SER A 404 2.56 12.61 -6.05
CA SER A 404 3.66 13.58 -5.97
C SER A 404 3.94 14.19 -7.35
N SER A 405 3.55 15.45 -7.54
CA SER A 405 3.86 16.19 -8.77
C SER A 405 5.37 16.41 -8.95
N ASP A 406 6.10 16.53 -7.85
CA ASP A 406 7.55 16.73 -7.86
C ASP A 406 8.28 15.47 -8.34
N ARG A 407 7.90 14.28 -7.86
CA ARG A 407 8.48 13.02 -8.35
C ARG A 407 8.08 12.72 -9.79
N GLU A 408 6.82 12.97 -10.17
CA GLU A 408 6.39 12.82 -11.56
C GLU A 408 7.15 13.76 -12.52
N ARG A 409 7.44 14.98 -12.07
CA ARG A 409 8.28 15.94 -12.81
C ARG A 409 9.70 15.40 -13.03
N LEU A 410 10.31 14.77 -12.03
CA LEU A 410 11.63 14.15 -12.18
C LEU A 410 11.63 13.00 -13.21
N TRP A 411 10.57 12.20 -13.24
CA TRP A 411 10.44 11.08 -14.17
C TRP A 411 10.14 11.52 -15.61
N SER A 412 9.25 12.49 -15.78
CA SER A 412 8.83 12.98 -17.10
C SER A 412 9.94 13.77 -17.80
N ALA A 413 10.83 14.44 -17.07
CA ALA A 413 11.94 15.19 -17.66
C ALA A 413 12.82 14.30 -18.58
N ALA A 414 13.16 14.81 -19.76
CA ALA A 414 13.92 14.03 -20.75
C ALA A 414 15.36 13.72 -20.31
N ASN A 415 15.95 14.58 -19.48
CA ASN A 415 17.40 14.61 -19.26
C ASN A 415 17.82 14.34 -17.81
N ILE A 416 16.95 13.74 -16.97
CA ILE A 416 17.29 13.43 -15.57
C ILE A 416 17.71 11.95 -15.43
N LEU A 417 16.83 11.04 -15.81
CA LEU A 417 17.12 9.60 -15.80
C LEU A 417 17.89 9.20 -17.07
N PRO A 418 18.90 8.32 -16.98
CA PRO A 418 19.58 7.80 -18.16
C PRO A 418 18.62 6.95 -19.01
N THR A 419 18.92 6.78 -20.30
CA THR A 419 18.11 5.92 -21.19
C THR A 419 18.35 4.44 -20.92
N GLN A 420 19.54 4.08 -20.44
CA GLN A 420 19.94 2.73 -20.04
C GLN A 420 20.96 2.78 -18.89
N PHE A 421 21.06 1.72 -18.11
CA PHE A 421 22.11 1.58 -17.09
C PHE A 421 22.49 0.11 -16.86
N LYS A 422 23.66 -0.12 -16.29
CA LYS A 422 24.14 -1.44 -15.84
C LYS A 422 23.88 -1.62 -14.35
N THR A 423 23.53 -2.82 -13.92
CA THR A 423 23.34 -3.16 -12.50
C THR A 423 24.62 -3.73 -11.87
N GLY A 424 24.60 -3.97 -10.55
CA GLY A 424 25.70 -4.59 -9.80
C GLY A 424 26.77 -3.61 -9.31
N PRO A 425 27.94 -4.09 -8.88
CA PRO A 425 28.99 -3.27 -8.26
C PRO A 425 29.51 -2.13 -9.13
N ASN A 426 29.46 -2.31 -10.45
CA ASN A 426 29.85 -1.32 -11.46
C ASN A 426 28.62 -0.60 -12.05
N GLY A 427 27.49 -0.63 -11.36
CA GLY A 427 26.26 -0.03 -11.84
C GLY A 427 26.33 1.48 -11.84
N ASP A 428 25.74 2.10 -12.86
CA ASP A 428 26.01 3.49 -13.21
C ASP A 428 24.78 4.40 -13.19
N LEU A 429 23.61 3.87 -12.80
CA LEU A 429 22.35 4.63 -12.67
C LEU A 429 22.55 5.94 -11.86
N THR A 430 23.07 5.81 -10.63
CA THR A 430 23.22 6.95 -9.71
C THR A 430 24.20 7.98 -10.27
N ALA A 431 25.36 7.53 -10.78
CA ALA A 431 26.39 8.43 -11.31
C ALA A 431 25.90 9.18 -12.55
N GLN A 432 25.21 8.48 -13.46
CA GLN A 432 24.61 9.10 -14.65
C GLN A 432 23.53 10.12 -14.25
N THR A 433 22.62 9.77 -13.34
CA THR A 433 21.58 10.70 -12.85
C THR A 433 22.17 11.94 -12.18
N ILE A 434 23.22 11.81 -11.38
CA ILE A 434 23.92 12.98 -10.79
C ILE A 434 24.52 13.88 -11.88
N ALA A 435 25.22 13.30 -12.86
CA ALA A 435 25.82 14.07 -13.95
C ALA A 435 24.76 14.82 -14.77
N ASN A 436 23.63 14.16 -15.03
CA ASN A 436 22.46 14.70 -15.68
C ASN A 436 21.88 15.90 -14.94
N LEU A 437 21.60 15.75 -13.63
CA LEU A 437 21.07 16.81 -12.78
C LEU A 437 22.02 18.00 -12.67
N LYS A 438 23.34 17.77 -12.55
CA LYS A 438 24.34 18.86 -12.48
C LYS A 438 24.33 19.76 -13.72
N ARG A 439 24.07 19.20 -14.91
CA ARG A 439 23.98 20.00 -16.14
C ARG A 439 22.77 20.93 -16.18
N LEU A 440 21.74 20.66 -15.36
CA LEU A 440 20.57 21.52 -15.23
C LEU A 440 20.80 22.71 -14.28
N SER A 441 21.88 22.70 -13.49
CA SER A 441 22.17 23.71 -12.46
C SER A 441 20.94 24.08 -11.60
N PRO A 442 20.25 23.09 -10.98
CA PRO A 442 19.00 23.33 -10.31
C PRO A 442 19.18 24.15 -9.02
N THR A 443 18.16 24.90 -8.64
CA THR A 443 18.13 25.56 -7.33
C THR A 443 17.97 24.52 -6.24
N SER A 444 18.53 24.76 -5.04
CA SER A 444 18.44 23.81 -3.93
C SER A 444 17.01 23.53 -3.44
N THR A 445 16.06 24.41 -3.78
CA THR A 445 14.64 24.27 -3.44
C THR A 445 13.84 23.52 -4.50
N SER A 446 14.33 23.41 -5.74
CA SER A 446 13.60 22.68 -6.79
C SER A 446 13.60 21.17 -6.54
N PRO A 447 12.64 20.42 -7.11
CA PRO A 447 12.66 18.96 -7.06
C PRO A 447 13.98 18.34 -7.51
N GLU A 448 14.59 18.85 -8.59
CA GLU A 448 15.90 18.39 -9.07
C GLU A 448 17.02 18.70 -8.09
N GLY A 449 17.02 19.89 -7.48
CA GLY A 449 18.04 20.25 -6.49
C GLY A 449 17.94 19.41 -5.23
N GLN A 450 16.73 19.14 -4.76
CA GLN A 450 16.48 18.24 -3.63
C GLN A 450 16.91 16.80 -3.96
N PHE A 451 16.59 16.32 -5.17
CA PHE A 451 16.99 14.99 -5.62
C PHE A 451 18.51 14.87 -5.74
N LEU A 452 19.15 15.86 -6.35
CA LEU A 452 20.60 15.94 -6.48
C LEU A 452 21.29 15.95 -5.10
N ALA A 453 20.79 16.76 -4.16
CA ALA A 453 21.31 16.82 -2.80
C ALA A 453 21.20 15.46 -2.08
N ALA A 454 20.08 14.75 -2.25
CA ALA A 454 19.89 13.43 -1.67
C ALA A 454 20.85 12.39 -2.30
N LEU A 455 20.97 12.36 -3.64
CA LEU A 455 21.88 11.45 -4.35
C LEU A 455 23.35 11.69 -4.02
N GLN A 456 23.75 12.95 -3.76
CA GLN A 456 25.12 13.31 -3.41
C GLN A 456 25.43 13.21 -1.91
N SER A 457 24.44 12.93 -1.08
CA SER A 457 24.66 12.72 0.35
C SER A 457 25.54 11.49 0.58
N ARG A 458 26.30 11.49 1.68
CA ARG A 458 27.18 10.37 2.03
C ARG A 458 26.41 9.06 2.22
N ASP A 459 25.20 9.17 2.74
CA ASP A 459 24.26 8.08 2.93
C ASP A 459 22.84 8.58 2.63
N PRO A 460 22.30 8.30 1.43
CA PRO A 460 20.95 8.74 1.05
C PRO A 460 19.84 8.16 1.93
N VAL A 461 20.03 6.99 2.54
CA VAL A 461 19.06 6.41 3.48
C VAL A 461 19.06 7.22 4.78
N GLN A 462 20.23 7.56 5.31
CA GLN A 462 20.34 8.44 6.48
C GLN A 462 19.85 9.86 6.19
N PHE A 463 20.10 10.37 4.97
CA PHE A 463 19.57 11.67 4.53
C PHE A 463 18.03 11.66 4.54
N LEU A 464 17.42 10.61 3.99
CA LEU A 464 15.97 10.42 4.03
C LEU A 464 15.46 10.30 5.47
N GLN A 465 16.13 9.50 6.32
CA GLN A 465 15.78 9.37 7.74
C GLN A 465 15.70 10.72 8.43
N ALA A 466 16.73 11.57 8.28
CA ALA A 466 16.74 12.88 8.93
C ALA A 466 15.59 13.80 8.45
N ARG A 467 15.15 13.66 7.20
CA ARG A 467 13.99 14.38 6.67
C ARG A 467 12.68 13.84 7.26
N VAL A 468 12.55 12.51 7.32
CA VAL A 468 11.40 11.83 7.94
C VAL A 468 11.27 12.22 9.41
N ASP A 469 12.36 12.15 10.18
CA ASP A 469 12.38 12.53 11.60
C ASP A 469 11.94 13.98 11.79
N ARG A 470 12.47 14.90 10.98
CA ARG A 470 12.10 16.32 11.05
C ARG A 470 10.61 16.53 10.78
N TYR A 471 10.11 15.89 9.74
CA TYR A 471 8.70 15.98 9.34
C TYR A 471 7.79 15.45 10.45
N VAL A 472 8.04 14.23 10.91
CA VAL A 472 7.26 13.58 11.98
C VAL A 472 7.25 14.40 13.26
N GLN A 473 8.43 14.89 13.68
CA GLN A 473 8.55 15.71 14.88
C GLN A 473 7.84 17.06 14.72
N GLN A 474 7.78 17.61 13.52
CA GLN A 474 7.02 18.83 13.23
C GLN A 474 5.51 18.60 13.33
N GLU A 475 5.01 17.52 12.73
CA GLU A 475 3.60 17.15 12.81
C GLU A 475 3.17 16.87 14.26
N LYS A 476 3.93 16.06 15.00
CA LYS A 476 3.69 15.80 16.43
C LYS A 476 3.65 17.09 17.26
N ARG A 477 4.57 18.02 17.03
CA ARG A 477 4.59 19.32 17.74
C ARG A 477 3.34 20.14 17.44
N ARG A 478 2.95 20.27 16.17
CA ARG A 478 1.78 21.08 15.78
C ARG A 478 0.47 20.48 16.27
N LEU A 479 0.36 19.15 16.24
CA LEU A 479 -0.81 18.43 16.74
C LEU A 479 -0.86 18.37 18.27
N GLY A 480 0.28 18.51 18.96
CA GLY A 480 0.38 18.59 20.42
C GLY A 480 0.15 20.00 20.99
N ASP A 481 0.33 21.05 20.19
CA ASP A 481 0.07 22.43 20.62
C ASP A 481 -1.41 22.79 20.47
N ALA A 482 -2.11 22.97 21.59
CA ALA A 482 -3.54 23.28 21.61
C ALA A 482 -3.92 24.54 20.82
N LYS A 483 -3.00 25.50 20.63
CA LYS A 483 -3.26 26.73 19.86
C LYS A 483 -3.19 26.48 18.35
N VAL A 484 -2.30 25.61 17.90
CA VAL A 484 -2.02 25.34 16.48
C VAL A 484 -2.83 24.14 15.96
N ARG A 485 -3.14 23.20 16.84
CA ARG A 485 -3.82 21.94 16.51
C ARG A 485 -5.08 22.09 15.64
N PRO A 486 -6.02 23.05 15.88
CA PRO A 486 -7.20 23.19 15.02
C PRO A 486 -6.87 23.55 13.57
N GLU A 487 -5.84 24.38 13.34
CA GLU A 487 -5.37 24.76 12.01
C GLU A 487 -4.61 23.61 11.33
N GLU A 488 -3.78 22.89 12.10
CA GLU A 488 -3.05 21.73 11.59
C GLU A 488 -4.01 20.60 11.18
N LEU A 489 -5.00 20.26 12.01
CA LEU A 489 -6.05 19.30 11.65
C LEU A 489 -6.82 19.74 10.39
N ALA A 490 -7.12 21.03 10.24
CA ALA A 490 -7.75 21.55 9.03
C ALA A 490 -6.85 21.44 7.79
N ARG A 491 -5.53 21.62 7.94
CA ARG A 491 -4.55 21.42 6.86
C ARG A 491 -4.49 19.96 6.43
N LEU A 492 -4.36 19.03 7.38
CA LEU A 492 -4.35 17.58 7.09
C LEU A 492 -5.65 17.14 6.43
N TYR A 493 -6.79 17.64 6.92
CA TYR A 493 -8.09 17.34 6.32
C TYR A 493 -8.21 17.91 4.89
N ARG A 494 -7.72 19.12 4.63
CA ARG A 494 -7.66 19.65 3.26
C ARG A 494 -6.86 18.73 2.34
N LYS A 495 -5.69 18.27 2.79
CA LYS A 495 -4.84 17.35 2.04
C LYS A 495 -5.53 16.01 1.76
N LEU A 496 -6.29 15.49 2.72
CA LEU A 496 -7.19 14.34 2.50
C LEU A 496 -8.16 14.61 1.35
N LEU A 497 -8.86 15.75 1.38
CA LEU A 497 -9.83 16.11 0.34
C LEU A 497 -9.18 16.29 -1.03
N GLU A 498 -8.02 16.94 -1.11
CA GLU A 498 -7.26 17.13 -2.35
C GLU A 498 -6.87 15.79 -2.98
N ARG A 499 -6.40 14.82 -2.19
CA ARG A 499 -6.07 13.48 -2.70
C ARG A 499 -7.31 12.72 -3.20
N ARG A 500 -8.44 12.83 -2.49
CA ARG A 500 -9.72 12.27 -2.97
C ARG A 500 -10.15 12.89 -4.30
N GLN A 501 -9.95 14.21 -4.46
CA GLN A 501 -10.23 14.90 -5.72
C GLN A 501 -9.26 14.49 -6.83
N GLN A 502 -7.98 14.29 -6.54
CA GLN A 502 -7.00 13.79 -7.51
C GLN A 502 -7.39 12.40 -8.03
N VAL A 503 -7.82 11.49 -7.15
CA VAL A 503 -8.35 10.18 -7.55
C VAL A 503 -9.56 10.34 -8.47
N ALA A 504 -10.54 11.14 -8.06
CA ALA A 504 -11.77 11.34 -8.83
C ALA A 504 -11.54 12.00 -10.19
N ALA A 505 -10.53 12.88 -10.29
CA ALA A 505 -10.15 13.58 -11.51
C ALA A 505 -9.17 12.79 -12.40
N ASN A 506 -8.58 11.70 -11.89
CA ASN A 506 -7.59 10.94 -12.64
C ASN A 506 -8.26 10.14 -13.76
N PRO A 507 -7.90 10.38 -15.04
CA PRO A 507 -8.58 9.76 -16.18
C PRO A 507 -8.32 8.26 -16.33
N VAL A 508 -7.31 7.72 -15.64
CA VAL A 508 -6.98 6.28 -15.67
C VAL A 508 -7.50 5.61 -14.40
N GLN A 509 -7.25 6.22 -13.23
CA GLN A 509 -7.50 5.58 -11.94
C GLN A 509 -8.93 5.71 -11.45
N THR A 510 -9.75 6.60 -12.03
CA THR A 510 -11.18 6.69 -11.68
C THR A 510 -11.92 5.38 -11.97
N HIS A 511 -11.46 4.60 -12.96
CA HIS A 511 -11.99 3.28 -13.28
C HIS A 511 -11.72 2.22 -12.20
N LEU A 512 -10.76 2.47 -11.30
CA LEU A 512 -10.53 1.60 -10.14
C LEU A 512 -11.60 1.79 -9.06
N ILE A 513 -12.40 2.85 -9.10
CA ILE A 513 -13.46 3.08 -8.12
C ILE A 513 -14.71 2.33 -8.58
N GLU A 514 -15.12 1.29 -7.85
CA GLU A 514 -16.26 0.46 -8.26
C GLU A 514 -17.61 1.06 -7.84
N SER A 515 -17.61 1.91 -6.80
CA SER A 515 -18.79 2.62 -6.31
C SER A 515 -18.52 4.10 -6.05
N PRO A 516 -19.44 5.00 -6.45
CA PRO A 516 -19.39 6.41 -6.06
C PRO A 516 -19.57 6.62 -4.54
N LEU A 517 -19.86 5.57 -3.78
CA LEU A 517 -19.98 5.56 -2.33
C LEU A 517 -18.64 5.36 -1.61
N LEU A 518 -17.54 5.08 -2.31
CA LEU A 518 -16.24 5.01 -1.63
C LEU A 518 -15.80 6.40 -1.18
N PHE A 519 -15.80 7.37 -2.09
CA PHE A 519 -15.24 8.69 -1.82
C PHE A 519 -16.33 9.74 -1.62
N PRO A 520 -16.47 10.27 -0.39
CA PRO A 520 -17.36 11.40 -0.14
C PRO A 520 -16.96 12.61 -0.98
N LYS A 521 -17.97 13.35 -1.45
CA LYS A 521 -17.78 14.66 -2.06
C LYS A 521 -17.58 15.68 -0.97
N ALA A 522 -16.65 16.61 -1.17
CA ALA A 522 -16.34 17.65 -0.21
C ALA A 522 -15.85 18.93 -0.92
N SER A 523 -16.00 20.07 -0.24
CA SER A 523 -15.52 21.37 -0.71
C SER A 523 -14.20 21.72 -0.04
N VAL A 524 -13.12 21.73 -0.81
CA VAL A 524 -11.79 22.22 -0.37
C VAL A 524 -11.82 23.72 -0.04
N ALA A 525 -12.62 24.49 -0.79
CA ALA A 525 -12.74 25.94 -0.64
C ALA A 525 -13.33 26.39 0.72
N ALA A 526 -14.05 25.50 1.40
CA ALA A 526 -14.69 25.79 2.69
C ALA A 526 -13.74 25.65 3.90
N LEU A 527 -12.50 25.20 3.68
CA LEU A 527 -11.44 25.15 4.68
C LEU A 527 -10.42 26.27 4.38
N PRO A 528 -10.53 27.47 4.98
CA PRO A 528 -9.57 28.55 4.72
C PRO A 528 -8.16 28.12 5.13
N VAL A 529 -7.17 28.38 4.27
CA VAL A 529 -5.74 28.19 4.58
C VAL A 529 -5.32 29.34 5.49
N GLN A 530 -5.66 29.25 6.77
CA GLN A 530 -4.88 29.91 7.81
C GLN A 530 -4.04 28.81 8.45
N VAL A 531 -2.98 28.44 7.76
CA VAL A 531 -1.85 27.79 8.41
C VAL A 531 -0.83 28.90 8.47
N ALA A 532 -0.65 29.53 9.63
CA ALA A 532 0.61 30.23 9.84
C ALA A 532 1.69 29.15 9.69
N GLU A 533 2.45 29.21 8.59
CA GLU A 533 3.62 28.36 8.43
C GLU A 533 4.50 28.64 9.65
N PRO A 534 4.67 27.69 10.60
CA PRO A 534 5.59 27.95 11.68
C PRO A 534 6.95 28.10 11.01
N ALA A 535 7.55 29.27 11.25
CA ALA A 535 8.91 29.55 10.82
C ALA A 535 9.78 28.32 11.10
N PRO A 536 10.67 27.92 10.17
CA PRO A 536 11.61 26.85 10.45
C PRO A 536 12.26 27.18 11.79
N VAL A 537 12.12 26.29 12.78
CA VAL A 537 12.75 26.50 14.08
C VAL A 537 14.25 26.38 13.84
N SER A 538 14.86 27.50 13.48
CA SER A 538 16.29 27.72 13.58
C SER A 538 16.60 27.62 15.07
N ARG A 539 16.96 26.43 15.54
CA ARG A 539 17.48 26.29 16.90
C ARG A 539 18.83 27.00 16.92
N PRO A 540 19.03 27.97 17.82
CA PRO A 540 20.27 28.72 17.85
C PRO A 540 21.45 27.80 18.12
N THR A 541 22.61 28.17 17.60
CA THR A 541 23.87 27.53 18.00
C THR A 541 24.18 27.97 19.43
N LEU A 542 24.13 27.04 20.37
CA LEU A 542 24.38 27.34 21.79
C LEU A 542 25.78 26.91 22.21
N ARG A 543 26.42 27.69 23.07
CA ARG A 543 27.76 27.46 23.61
C ARG A 543 27.84 27.91 25.07
N ARG A 544 28.95 27.58 25.72
CA ARG A 544 29.21 27.98 27.11
C ARG A 544 29.01 29.50 27.30
N GLY A 545 28.24 29.87 28.31
CA GLY A 545 27.90 31.26 28.63
C GLY A 545 26.54 31.70 28.12
N ASP A 546 25.93 30.98 27.18
CA ASP A 546 24.56 31.25 26.73
C ASP A 546 23.53 30.93 27.84
N ARG A 547 22.40 31.65 27.83
CA ARG A 547 21.33 31.51 28.81
C ARG A 547 19.94 31.59 28.16
N GLY A 548 18.94 31.05 28.83
CA GLY A 548 17.51 31.20 28.46
C GLY A 548 16.86 29.91 27.94
N ASP A 549 15.64 30.03 27.41
CA ASP A 549 14.77 28.89 27.12
C ASP A 549 15.36 27.87 26.14
N SER A 550 16.21 28.32 25.22
CA SER A 550 16.90 27.43 24.28
C SER A 550 17.92 26.53 25.00
N VAL A 551 18.55 27.02 26.07
CA VAL A 551 19.48 26.25 26.91
C VAL A 551 18.70 25.27 27.80
N VAL A 552 17.55 25.69 28.35
CA VAL A 552 16.65 24.77 29.09
C VAL A 552 16.25 23.60 28.20
N ALA A 553 15.89 23.87 26.94
CA ALA A 553 15.52 22.84 25.98
C ALA A 553 16.69 21.88 25.66
N LEU A 554 17.91 22.43 25.51
CA LEU A 554 19.14 21.64 25.34
C LEU A 554 19.37 20.71 26.52
N GLN A 555 19.33 21.23 27.75
CA GLN A 555 19.58 20.47 28.98
C GLN A 555 18.56 19.35 29.19
N LYS A 556 17.26 19.61 28.92
CA LYS A 556 16.22 18.56 29.00
C LYS A 556 16.52 17.39 28.06
N LEU A 557 16.98 17.67 26.84
CA LEU A 557 17.35 16.61 25.89
C LEU A 557 18.62 15.88 26.31
N LEU A 558 19.61 16.57 26.87
CA LEU A 558 20.83 15.93 27.40
C LEU A 558 20.55 15.04 28.62
N LEU A 559 19.58 15.42 29.46
CA LEU A 559 19.08 14.59 30.57
C LEU A 559 18.39 13.32 30.04
N GLN A 560 17.54 13.46 29.03
CA GLN A 560 16.89 12.32 28.37
C GLN A 560 17.91 11.38 27.69
N ALA A 561 18.98 11.95 27.13
CA ALA A 561 20.07 11.18 26.55
C ALA A 561 21.00 10.53 27.61
N GLY A 562 20.77 10.77 28.90
CA GLY A 562 21.54 10.18 30.00
C GLY A 562 22.97 10.71 30.13
N VAL A 563 23.30 11.82 29.47
CA VAL A 563 24.66 12.41 29.46
C VAL A 563 24.77 13.65 30.33
N LEU A 564 23.66 14.15 30.88
CA LEU A 564 23.60 15.23 31.85
C LEU A 564 22.94 14.74 33.15
N SER A 565 23.38 15.31 34.27
CA SER A 565 22.81 15.10 35.60
C SER A 565 22.58 16.46 36.28
N GLY A 566 21.41 16.68 36.87
CA GLY A 566 21.04 17.95 37.53
C GLY A 566 19.84 18.65 36.88
N PRO A 567 19.41 19.81 37.41
CA PRO A 567 18.26 20.54 36.87
C PRO A 567 18.58 21.18 35.51
N ALA A 568 17.56 21.30 34.65
CA ALA A 568 17.61 22.13 33.44
C ALA A 568 17.32 23.60 33.84
N ASP A 569 18.35 24.28 34.31
CA ASP A 569 18.30 25.63 34.89
C ASP A 569 18.34 26.77 33.86
N GLY A 570 18.62 26.45 32.59
CA GLY A 570 18.72 27.43 31.52
C GLY A 570 20.06 28.14 31.42
N ASP A 571 21.07 27.69 32.18
CA ASP A 571 22.44 28.21 32.12
C ASP A 571 23.38 27.23 31.41
N PHE A 572 24.02 27.66 30.32
CA PHE A 572 24.98 26.82 29.60
C PHE A 572 26.34 26.89 30.30
N GLY A 573 26.41 26.27 31.48
CA GLY A 573 27.63 26.16 32.29
C GLY A 573 28.52 24.97 31.92
N PRO A 574 29.62 24.75 32.67
CA PRO A 574 30.56 23.64 32.44
C PRO A 574 29.94 22.24 32.50
N GLY A 575 28.82 22.07 33.20
CA GLY A 575 28.05 20.82 33.22
C GLY A 575 27.40 20.52 31.87
N THR A 576 26.69 21.51 31.32
CA THR A 576 26.02 21.42 30.01
C THR A 576 27.03 21.20 28.88
N GLU A 577 28.18 21.89 28.91
CA GLU A 577 29.27 21.71 27.94
C GLU A 577 29.83 20.29 27.94
N ARG A 578 30.15 19.73 29.13
CA ARG A 578 30.62 18.34 29.24
C ARG A 578 29.59 17.35 28.72
N ALA A 579 28.30 17.58 28.98
CA ALA A 579 27.23 16.74 28.47
C ALA A 579 27.10 16.81 26.94
N VAL A 580 27.25 17.99 26.34
CA VAL A 580 27.30 18.17 24.88
C VAL A 580 28.50 17.42 24.29
N VAL A 581 29.69 17.57 24.86
CA VAL A 581 30.90 16.84 24.43
C VAL A 581 30.70 15.32 24.53
N ALA A 582 30.10 14.84 25.64
CA ALA A 582 29.83 13.43 25.86
C ALA A 582 28.85 12.87 24.82
N LEU A 583 27.78 13.61 24.51
CA LEU A 583 26.86 13.26 23.44
C LEU A 583 27.55 13.25 22.07
N GLN A 584 28.31 14.30 21.75
CA GLN A 584 28.99 14.41 20.46
C GLN A 584 29.92 13.21 20.25
N ARG A 585 30.69 12.83 21.27
CA ARG A 585 31.54 11.62 21.25
C ARG A 585 30.73 10.34 21.06
N SER A 586 29.64 10.16 21.82
CA SER A 586 28.81 8.95 21.73
C SER A 586 28.09 8.82 20.40
N ARG A 587 27.96 9.93 19.65
CA ARG A 587 27.29 9.99 18.34
C ARG A 587 28.26 10.20 17.17
N GLY A 588 29.58 10.13 17.39
CA GLY A 588 30.59 10.23 16.33
C GLY A 588 30.72 11.62 15.70
N LEU A 589 30.32 12.68 16.42
CA LEU A 589 30.44 14.08 16.00
C LEU A 589 31.78 14.68 16.47
N ALA A 590 32.15 15.82 15.86
CA ALA A 590 33.22 16.65 16.39
C ALA A 590 32.87 17.11 17.81
N ALA A 591 33.72 16.80 18.78
CA ALA A 591 33.46 17.01 20.20
C ALA A 591 33.90 18.41 20.66
N ASP A 592 33.31 19.44 20.04
CA ASP A 592 33.66 20.85 20.21
C ASP A 592 32.91 21.56 21.35
N GLY A 593 31.97 20.88 22.01
CA GLY A 593 31.20 21.45 23.13
C GLY A 593 30.13 22.46 22.70
N VAL A 594 29.92 22.63 21.39
CA VAL A 594 28.94 23.57 20.83
C VAL A 594 27.70 22.82 20.38
N ALA A 595 26.53 23.26 20.86
CA ALA A 595 25.25 22.75 20.39
C ALA A 595 24.83 23.44 19.09
N GLY A 596 25.54 23.10 18.01
CA GLY A 596 25.18 23.48 16.63
C GLY A 596 24.18 22.51 15.99
N PRO A 597 23.85 22.69 14.70
CA PRO A 597 22.84 21.88 14.00
C PRO A 597 23.05 20.36 14.11
N ALA A 598 24.30 19.89 14.03
CA ALA A 598 24.63 18.47 14.15
C ALA A 598 24.40 17.92 15.57
N THR A 599 24.74 18.69 16.61
CA THR A 599 24.48 18.33 18.01
C THR A 599 22.98 18.28 18.30
N TRP A 600 22.22 19.26 17.79
CA TRP A 600 20.77 19.25 17.91
C TRP A 600 20.14 18.04 17.24
N ALA A 601 20.63 17.66 16.06
CA ALA A 601 20.18 16.43 15.40
C ALA A 601 20.51 15.18 16.24
N ALA A 602 21.70 15.09 16.82
CA ALA A 602 22.11 13.98 17.68
C ALA A 602 21.30 13.87 18.99
N LEU A 603 20.85 14.99 19.56
CA LEU A 603 19.99 15.02 20.76
C LEU A 603 18.58 14.54 20.50
N MET A 604 18.09 14.76 19.28
CA MET A 604 16.76 14.35 18.86
C MET A 604 16.77 12.93 18.27
N ALA A 605 17.95 12.32 18.11
CA ALA A 605 18.10 10.96 17.62
C ALA A 605 17.77 9.95 18.73
N PRO A 606 16.80 9.04 18.51
CA PRO A 606 16.41 8.02 19.48
C PRO A 606 17.60 7.12 19.89
N LYS A 607 17.51 6.49 21.07
CA LYS A 607 18.46 5.47 21.49
C LYS A 607 18.34 4.28 20.52
N GLN A 608 19.38 4.02 19.73
CA GLN A 608 19.38 2.90 18.80
C GLN A 608 19.41 1.60 19.60
N ARG A 609 18.41 0.73 19.38
CA ARG A 609 18.38 -0.62 19.95
C ARG A 609 18.66 -1.63 18.85
N PRO A 610 19.53 -2.63 19.10
CA PRO A 610 19.90 -3.62 18.10
C PRO A 610 18.73 -4.56 17.78
N LEU A 611 18.73 -5.13 16.59
CA LEU A 611 17.93 -6.31 16.30
C LEU A 611 18.48 -7.47 17.13
N LEU A 612 17.62 -8.12 17.91
CA LEU A 612 18.02 -9.27 18.73
C LEU A 612 17.25 -10.52 18.34
N ARG A 613 17.93 -11.66 18.33
CA ARG A 613 17.37 -12.98 18.00
C ARG A 613 18.06 -14.07 18.79
N LEU A 614 17.53 -15.29 18.66
CA LEU A 614 18.10 -16.49 19.28
C LEU A 614 19.61 -16.60 18.98
N GLY A 615 20.41 -16.66 20.05
CA GLY A 615 21.87 -16.76 19.99
C GLY A 615 22.63 -15.45 20.23
N ASP A 616 21.96 -14.30 20.20
CA ASP A 616 22.60 -13.01 20.49
C ASP A 616 22.93 -12.83 21.98
N ARG A 617 23.94 -12.00 22.29
CA ARG A 617 24.41 -11.74 23.66
C ARG A 617 24.74 -10.27 23.90
N GLY A 618 24.66 -9.81 25.15
CA GLY A 618 25.17 -8.51 25.62
C GLY A 618 24.10 -7.59 26.21
N ASP A 619 24.47 -6.33 26.47
CA ASP A 619 23.64 -5.35 27.21
C ASP A 619 22.26 -5.10 26.59
N GLY A 620 22.14 -5.21 25.26
CA GLY A 620 20.85 -5.13 24.59
C GLY A 620 19.91 -6.27 24.99
N VAL A 621 20.46 -7.48 25.19
CA VAL A 621 19.69 -8.65 25.64
C VAL A 621 19.30 -8.50 27.11
N VAL A 622 20.18 -7.92 27.95
CA VAL A 622 19.86 -7.59 29.34
C VAL A 622 18.67 -6.62 29.41
N GLU A 623 18.70 -5.53 28.62
CA GLU A 623 17.61 -4.56 28.52
C GLU A 623 16.30 -5.24 28.09
N LEU A 624 16.35 -6.12 27.08
CA LEU A 624 15.20 -6.90 26.61
C LEU A 624 14.62 -7.77 27.74
N GLN A 625 15.46 -8.55 28.40
CA GLN A 625 15.04 -9.50 29.44
C GLN A 625 14.40 -8.76 30.63
N GLN A 626 14.95 -7.60 31.02
CA GLN A 626 14.37 -6.77 32.07
C GLN A 626 12.97 -6.23 31.71
N LEU A 627 12.76 -5.80 30.47
CA LEU A 627 11.45 -5.35 30.01
C LEU A 627 10.43 -6.50 29.96
N LEU A 628 10.84 -7.68 29.48
CA LEU A 628 9.98 -8.86 29.45
C LEU A 628 9.62 -9.35 30.87
N GLN A 629 10.55 -9.25 31.83
CA GLN A 629 10.29 -9.52 33.24
C GLN A 629 9.27 -8.53 33.82
N LYS A 630 9.42 -7.23 33.52
CA LYS A 630 8.47 -6.18 33.96
C LYS A 630 7.05 -6.42 33.44
N LEU A 631 6.92 -7.02 32.26
CA LEU A 631 5.63 -7.39 31.66
C LEU A 631 5.06 -8.73 32.15
N GLY A 632 5.79 -9.44 33.02
CA GLY A 632 5.42 -10.77 33.52
C GLY A 632 5.56 -11.89 32.50
N LEU A 633 6.30 -11.66 31.40
CA LEU A 633 6.44 -12.59 30.27
C LEU A 633 7.72 -13.43 30.33
N LEU A 634 8.64 -13.10 31.24
CA LEU A 634 9.90 -13.82 31.45
C LEU A 634 10.19 -13.99 32.94
N GLN A 635 10.62 -15.19 33.35
CA GLN A 635 11.06 -15.51 34.72
C GLN A 635 12.53 -15.97 34.71
N GLY A 636 13.29 -15.63 35.75
CA GLY A 636 14.72 -15.94 35.87
C GLY A 636 15.61 -14.69 35.85
N LEU A 637 16.93 -14.88 35.72
CA LEU A 637 17.92 -13.79 35.66
C LEU A 637 17.95 -13.13 34.27
N ALA A 638 18.22 -11.81 34.23
CA ALA A 638 18.57 -11.11 33.00
C ALA A 638 20.08 -11.25 32.76
N ASP A 639 20.48 -12.42 32.27
CA ASP A 639 21.86 -12.85 32.09
C ASP A 639 22.55 -12.32 30.82
N GLY A 640 21.79 -11.66 29.94
CA GLY A 640 22.30 -11.12 28.69
C GLY A 640 22.46 -12.15 27.57
N ASP A 641 21.92 -13.37 27.74
CA ASP A 641 21.94 -14.42 26.73
C ASP A 641 20.55 -14.64 26.12
N PHE A 642 20.41 -14.46 24.81
CA PHE A 642 19.13 -14.63 24.12
C PHE A 642 18.92 -16.11 23.78
N GLY A 643 18.47 -16.89 24.78
CA GLY A 643 18.17 -18.31 24.64
C GLY A 643 16.71 -18.61 24.24
N PRO A 644 16.34 -19.91 24.10
CA PRO A 644 14.97 -20.32 23.75
C PRO A 644 13.88 -19.86 24.73
N ILE A 645 14.24 -19.58 25.99
CA ILE A 645 13.31 -19.02 26.99
C ILE A 645 13.00 -17.56 26.65
N THR A 646 14.03 -16.74 26.37
CA THR A 646 13.87 -15.35 25.93
C THR A 646 13.09 -15.26 24.62
N GLN A 647 13.36 -16.15 23.65
CA GLN A 647 12.62 -16.20 22.39
C GLN A 647 11.12 -16.45 22.59
N ARG A 648 10.74 -17.41 23.45
CA ARG A 648 9.32 -17.66 23.75
C ARG A 648 8.64 -16.47 24.42
N ALA A 649 9.36 -15.78 25.32
CA ALA A 649 8.86 -14.56 25.95
C ALA A 649 8.65 -13.42 24.92
N VAL A 650 9.55 -13.32 23.93
CA VAL A 650 9.42 -12.38 22.80
C VAL A 650 8.21 -12.70 21.94
N ILE A 651 8.01 -13.96 21.54
CA ILE A 651 6.82 -14.40 20.78
C ILE A 651 5.54 -14.09 21.56
N ALA A 652 5.53 -14.35 22.87
CA ALA A 652 4.39 -14.04 23.73
C ALA A 652 4.12 -12.53 23.79
N ALA A 653 5.16 -11.70 23.92
CA ALA A 653 5.04 -10.26 23.84
C ALA A 653 4.49 -9.81 22.48
N GLN A 654 5.03 -10.31 21.37
CA GLN A 654 4.59 -9.96 20.02
C GLN A 654 3.10 -10.27 19.82
N ARG A 655 2.65 -11.47 20.19
CA ARG A 655 1.23 -11.83 20.15
C ARG A 655 0.37 -10.93 21.03
N ARG A 656 0.82 -10.65 22.26
CA ARG A 656 0.12 -9.75 23.20
C ARG A 656 -0.06 -8.35 22.63
N PHE A 657 0.87 -7.90 21.81
CA PHE A 657 0.87 -6.56 21.22
C PHE A 657 0.39 -6.52 19.77
N GLY A 658 -0.15 -7.62 19.23
CA GLY A 658 -0.66 -7.69 17.86
C GLY A 658 0.42 -7.56 16.79
N LEU A 659 1.66 -7.94 17.09
CA LEU A 659 2.77 -7.98 16.15
C LEU A 659 2.89 -9.38 15.50
N GLU A 660 3.57 -9.44 14.36
CA GLU A 660 4.03 -10.72 13.79
C GLU A 660 4.89 -11.46 14.83
N ALA A 661 4.56 -12.74 15.06
CA ALA A 661 5.09 -13.53 16.15
C ALA A 661 6.34 -14.34 15.72
N ASP A 662 7.33 -13.64 15.18
CA ASP A 662 8.54 -14.20 14.57
C ASP A 662 9.67 -14.55 15.56
N GLY A 663 9.55 -14.13 16.84
CA GLY A 663 10.54 -14.38 17.88
C GLY A 663 11.83 -13.56 17.74
N VAL A 664 11.85 -12.56 16.87
CA VAL A 664 12.95 -11.61 16.66
C VAL A 664 12.57 -10.26 17.24
N VAL A 665 13.42 -9.71 18.10
CA VAL A 665 13.23 -8.37 18.66
C VAL A 665 13.77 -7.34 17.69
N GLY A 666 12.96 -7.07 16.68
CA GLY A 666 13.14 -5.93 15.80
C GLY A 666 12.59 -4.64 16.41
N PRO A 667 12.66 -3.52 15.67
CA PRO A 667 12.19 -2.21 16.13
C PRO A 667 10.72 -2.19 16.59
N ALA A 668 9.83 -2.94 15.94
CA ALA A 668 8.41 -3.03 16.31
C ALA A 668 8.21 -3.67 17.70
N THR A 669 8.97 -4.74 17.99
CA THR A 669 8.93 -5.41 19.28
C THR A 669 9.53 -4.53 20.37
N TRP A 670 10.67 -3.87 20.11
CA TRP A 670 11.25 -2.90 21.05
C TRP A 670 10.28 -1.79 21.43
N ALA A 671 9.57 -1.24 20.45
CA ALA A 671 8.62 -0.15 20.68
C ALA A 671 7.50 -0.53 21.66
N LYS A 672 7.00 -1.77 21.60
CA LYS A 672 5.96 -2.26 22.51
C LYS A 672 6.48 -2.63 23.90
N LEU A 673 7.73 -3.05 24.00
CA LEU A 673 8.34 -3.44 25.27
C LEU A 673 8.72 -2.24 26.15
N VAL A 674 9.00 -1.09 25.54
CA VAL A 674 9.52 0.12 26.23
C VAL A 674 8.45 1.18 26.49
N ALA A 675 7.26 1.04 25.87
CA ALA A 675 6.07 1.83 26.16
C ALA A 675 5.45 1.40 27.49
#